data_AF-A0A3N5Q6V6-F1
#
_entry.id   AF-A0A3N5Q6V6-F1
#
_cell.length_a   1.000
_cell.length_b   1.000
_cell.length_c   1.000
_cell.angle_alpha   90.00
_cell.angle_beta   90.00
_cell.angle_gamma   90.00
#
_symmetry.space_group_name_H-M   'P 1'
#
loop_
_entity.id
_entity.type
_entity.pdbx_description
1 polymer ?
#
loop_
_entity_poly.entity_id
_entity_poly.type
_entity_poly.pdbx_seq_one_letter_code
_entity_poly.pdbx_strand_id
1 'polypeptide(L)'
;SKKYNLPMLQPVTRGGLFTDEITDFAGKFVKDADNDIILKLKQEGKLFKKETIVHSYPFSWRHENVPVIYYARESWFIRTTSVADRMVELNKTINWQPPEVGSGRFGNWLEENKDWALSRDRFWATPLPLWVSEDGDVFAVGSIKELQEGFIEDNGKRVFVSDLDEIDLHKPFVDNIFFERSGKIYKRTSEVIDVWFDSGAMPFAQYHYPFENKELFEKKYFPSDFICEGIDQTRGWFYTLHAIATMLFDNVAYRNIIVNELILDKKGLKMSKSRGNTVDPFILFDKYGADATRWYLVTNSPPWRPTLFDEESLAESQRKFFGTLLNTYSFFALYANIDKFNFKEALVPYEKRPEIDRWIISKLNSLIAEYTQLMDAYDVTKAARAISDFTIDHLSNWYVRRCRRRFWKSEMNDNKLSAYQTLYESLITVCKLLSPFAPFLSEEIYSNLNSITGKEKFESVHLSFLPEVIYQDKDLEEKMEIAQQVVYLTRSMRAKANLKVRQPLLKIMVVVEKSKRDALKHMKDVILDEINVKELIVLDNDSEIVNKSAKANFKSIGPKFGKKVKAAAEAIKAFGMEEITVLESGNEVELDIEGEKIKVTPEDVEIISTEIKGWVVESEGGVTVAIDTELNEQLLEEGIAREFVNRIQNMRKDAGFDVTDRIMIFFYGSEKLVNAVNSFKNYISNETLAEVVDKDTAMDGNHKQDWKIGEYDCTIQIKKVSF
;
A
#
# COMPACT_ATOMS: atom_id res chain seq x y z
N SER A 1 -18.88 40.80 28.41
CA SER A 1 -18.83 42.27 28.21
C SER A 1 -19.74 42.72 27.08
N LYS A 2 -19.58 42.25 25.84
CA LYS A 2 -20.36 42.72 24.66
C LYS A 2 -21.89 42.70 24.85
N LYS A 3 -22.48 41.60 25.35
CA LYS A 3 -23.94 41.50 25.60
C LYS A 3 -24.51 42.58 26.53
N TYR A 4 -23.70 43.07 27.48
CA TYR A 4 -24.14 44.01 28.52
C TYR A 4 -23.45 45.37 28.42
N ASN A 5 -22.77 45.65 27.31
CA ASN A 5 -22.03 46.89 27.07
C ASN A 5 -21.10 47.33 28.21
N LEU A 6 -20.37 46.37 28.80
CA LEU A 6 -19.43 46.65 29.88
C LEU A 6 -18.13 47.26 29.34
N PRO A 7 -17.47 48.18 30.09
CA PRO A 7 -16.14 48.68 29.75
C PRO A 7 -15.12 47.56 29.54
N MET A 8 -14.17 47.79 28.63
CA MET A 8 -13.05 46.90 28.38
C MET A 8 -11.80 47.42 29.10
N LEU A 9 -11.35 46.70 30.12
CA LEU A 9 -10.10 46.98 30.81
C LEU A 9 -8.96 46.19 30.17
N GLN A 10 -7.82 46.85 29.93
CA GLN A 10 -6.63 46.24 29.34
C GLN A 10 -5.39 46.54 30.19
N PRO A 11 -5.27 45.93 31.39
CA PRO A 11 -4.20 46.23 32.34
C PRO A 11 -2.86 45.59 31.97
N VAL A 12 -2.67 45.20 30.70
CA VAL A 12 -1.52 44.43 30.21
C VAL A 12 -1.01 45.08 28.92
N THR A 13 0.30 45.25 28.83
CA THR A 13 1.01 45.75 27.66
C THR A 13 1.14 44.66 26.58
N ARG A 14 1.55 45.04 25.36
CA ARG A 14 1.81 44.07 24.27
C ARG A 14 2.91 43.06 24.60
N GLY A 15 3.81 43.38 25.54
CA GLY A 15 4.85 42.48 26.04
C GLY A 15 4.35 41.46 27.08
N GLY A 16 3.06 41.47 27.43
CA GLY A 16 2.51 40.62 28.48
C GLY A 16 2.87 41.10 29.90
N LEU A 17 3.25 42.36 30.06
CA LEU A 17 3.57 42.97 31.35
C LEU A 17 2.39 43.79 31.87
N PHE A 18 2.16 43.82 33.18
CA PHE A 18 1.17 44.73 33.77
C PHE A 18 1.50 46.21 33.50
N THR A 19 0.47 47.02 33.27
CA THR A 19 0.57 48.48 33.09
C THR A 19 0.79 49.20 34.43
N ASP A 20 1.15 50.47 34.38
CA ASP A 20 1.36 51.31 35.58
C ASP A 20 0.08 51.51 36.42
N GLU A 21 -1.09 51.28 35.83
CA GLU A 21 -2.38 51.29 36.54
C GLU A 21 -2.48 50.17 37.58
N ILE A 22 -1.74 49.07 37.41
CA ILE A 22 -1.64 47.97 38.37
C ILE A 22 -0.38 48.16 39.21
N THR A 23 -0.41 49.16 40.08
CA THR A 23 0.75 49.69 40.80
C THR A 23 1.61 48.64 41.50
N ASP A 24 1.01 47.63 42.12
CA ASP A 24 1.77 46.61 42.88
C ASP A 24 2.56 45.63 41.99
N PHE A 25 2.20 45.53 40.72
CA PHE A 25 2.77 44.55 39.78
C PHE A 25 3.22 45.18 38.46
N ALA A 26 3.25 46.51 38.37
CA ALA A 26 3.62 47.25 37.18
C ALA A 26 4.95 46.77 36.59
N GLY A 27 4.99 46.54 35.29
CA GLY A 27 6.17 46.04 34.57
C GLY A 27 6.47 44.54 34.77
N LYS A 28 5.73 43.82 35.62
CA LYS A 28 5.93 42.38 35.82
C LYS A 28 5.16 41.57 34.78
N PHE A 29 5.77 40.49 34.28
CA PHE A 29 5.09 39.54 33.39
C PHE A 29 3.92 38.88 34.10
N VAL A 30 2.77 38.78 33.41
CA VAL A 30 1.49 38.39 34.03
C VAL A 30 1.55 37.04 34.74
N LYS A 31 2.29 36.06 34.22
CA LYS A 31 2.42 34.73 34.86
C LYS A 31 3.38 34.74 36.05
N ASP A 32 4.44 35.54 35.99
CA ASP A 32 5.39 35.66 37.10
C ASP A 32 4.76 36.37 38.30
N ALA A 33 3.72 37.17 38.05
CA ALA A 33 2.95 37.86 39.08
C ALA A 33 1.96 36.94 39.84
N ASP A 34 1.61 35.76 39.32
CA ASP A 34 0.57 34.90 39.90
C ASP A 34 0.82 34.62 41.40
N ASN A 35 2.06 34.30 41.78
CA ASN A 35 2.40 34.03 43.19
C ASN A 35 2.27 35.27 44.09
N ASP A 36 2.66 36.44 43.61
CA ASP A 36 2.63 37.69 44.39
C ASP A 36 1.20 38.19 44.54
N ILE A 37 0.37 38.04 43.49
CA ILE A 37 -1.07 38.32 43.52
C ILE A 37 -1.74 37.45 44.59
N ILE A 38 -1.44 36.14 44.61
CA ILE A 38 -1.97 35.22 45.62
C ILE A 38 -1.52 35.64 47.04
N LEU A 39 -0.25 36.04 47.21
CA LEU A 39 0.28 36.49 48.50
C LEU A 39 -0.43 37.76 48.98
N LYS A 40 -0.63 38.74 48.08
CA LYS A 40 -1.35 39.98 48.38
C LYS A 40 -2.79 39.70 48.79
N LEU A 41 -3.52 38.87 48.04
CA LEU A 41 -4.89 38.47 48.37
C LEU A 41 -4.98 37.76 49.73
N LYS A 42 -3.94 36.96 50.09
CA LYS A 42 -3.85 36.33 51.41
C LYS A 42 -3.64 37.37 52.52
N GLN A 43 -2.72 38.32 52.34
CA GLN A 43 -2.44 39.38 53.31
C GLN A 43 -3.64 40.30 53.52
N GLU A 44 -4.43 40.55 52.47
CA GLU A 44 -5.67 41.36 52.54
C GLU A 44 -6.89 40.58 53.07
N GLY A 45 -6.74 39.29 53.42
CA GLY A 45 -7.86 38.46 53.89
C GLY A 45 -8.91 38.13 52.83
N LYS A 46 -8.58 38.30 51.54
CA LYS A 46 -9.48 38.05 50.38
C LYS A 46 -9.32 36.65 49.79
N LEU A 47 -8.28 35.90 50.19
CA LEU A 47 -8.03 34.54 49.70
C LEU A 47 -8.87 33.50 50.43
N PHE A 48 -9.90 32.96 49.77
CA PHE A 48 -10.71 31.88 50.32
C PHE A 48 -10.01 30.51 50.24
N LYS A 49 -9.44 30.16 49.08
CA LYS A 49 -8.83 28.86 48.81
C LYS A 49 -7.70 28.98 47.77
N LYS A 50 -6.62 28.20 47.95
CA LYS A 50 -5.53 28.05 46.97
C LYS A 50 -5.34 26.56 46.68
N GLU A 51 -5.44 26.17 45.42
CA GLU A 51 -5.20 24.81 44.94
C GLU A 51 -4.42 24.84 43.62
N THR A 52 -3.73 23.74 43.32
CA THR A 52 -3.07 23.55 42.03
C THR A 52 -3.99 22.74 41.11
N ILE A 53 -4.31 23.28 39.93
CA ILE A 53 -5.19 22.65 38.94
C ILE A 53 -4.37 22.27 37.71
N VAL A 54 -4.41 20.99 37.35
CA VAL A 54 -3.81 20.47 36.11
C VAL A 54 -4.88 20.51 35.02
N HIS A 55 -4.60 21.23 33.93
CA HIS A 55 -5.50 21.37 32.78
C HIS A 55 -4.71 21.60 31.49
N SER A 56 -5.37 21.44 30.34
CA SER A 56 -4.79 21.81 29.04
C SER A 56 -4.77 23.32 28.88
N TYR A 57 -3.63 23.87 28.48
CA TYR A 57 -3.42 25.31 28.29
C TYR A 57 -2.76 25.58 26.93
N PRO A 58 -3.13 26.64 26.20
CA PRO A 58 -2.55 26.96 24.89
C PRO A 58 -1.13 27.52 25.01
N PHE A 59 -0.22 26.97 24.20
CA PHE A 59 1.15 27.45 24.04
C PHE A 59 1.41 27.83 22.58
N SER A 60 2.42 28.66 22.35
CA SER A 60 2.85 29.00 21.00
C SER A 60 3.28 27.74 20.25
N TRP A 61 2.68 27.48 19.08
CA TRP A 61 3.06 26.37 18.20
C TRP A 61 4.46 26.51 17.59
N ARG A 62 5.07 27.71 17.65
CA ARG A 62 6.42 27.99 17.15
C ARG A 62 7.48 28.05 18.25
N HIS A 63 7.12 28.49 19.45
CA HIS A 63 8.05 28.71 20.56
C HIS A 63 7.64 27.85 21.75
N GLU A 64 8.48 26.87 22.07
CA GLU A 64 8.24 25.94 23.16
C GLU A 64 8.18 26.69 24.50
N ASN A 65 7.27 26.27 25.39
CA ASN A 65 7.08 26.82 26.74
C ASN A 65 6.68 28.30 26.82
N VAL A 66 6.21 28.92 25.73
CA VAL A 66 5.64 30.28 25.76
C VAL A 66 4.11 30.19 25.87
N PRO A 67 3.51 30.47 27.05
CA PRO A 67 2.06 30.40 27.23
C PRO A 67 1.38 31.54 26.44
N VAL A 68 0.28 31.21 25.77
CA VAL A 68 -0.54 32.21 25.09
C VAL A 68 -1.49 32.85 26.10
N ILE A 69 -1.72 34.15 25.97
CA ILE A 69 -2.75 34.89 26.72
C ILE A 69 -3.76 35.48 25.76
N TYR A 70 -5.02 35.56 26.19
CA TYR A 70 -6.02 36.32 25.45
C TYR A 70 -5.74 37.81 25.61
N TYR A 71 -5.62 38.51 24.48
CA TYR A 71 -5.31 39.93 24.42
C TYR A 71 -6.22 40.60 23.40
N ALA A 72 -6.85 41.69 23.79
CA ALA A 72 -7.66 42.47 22.87
C ALA A 72 -6.79 43.45 22.10
N ARG A 73 -6.96 43.43 20.79
CA ARG A 73 -6.20 44.22 19.85
C ARG A 73 -7.05 44.52 18.64
N GLU A 74 -6.72 45.60 17.97
CA GLU A 74 -7.16 45.83 16.61
C GLU A 74 -6.54 44.76 15.70
N SER A 75 -7.37 44.23 14.80
CA SER A 75 -6.99 43.20 13.84
C SER A 75 -8.00 43.17 12.70
N TRP A 76 -7.52 42.81 11.52
CA TRP A 76 -8.35 42.62 10.33
C TRP A 76 -8.78 41.16 10.23
N PHE A 77 -10.08 40.96 9.97
CA PHE A 77 -10.69 39.64 9.86
C PHE A 77 -11.33 39.46 8.48
N ILE A 78 -11.24 38.25 7.95
CA ILE A 78 -12.10 37.80 6.85
C ILE A 78 -13.34 37.17 7.47
N ARG A 79 -14.53 37.65 7.07
CA ARG A 79 -15.82 37.14 7.55
C ARG A 79 -16.19 35.78 6.93
N THR A 80 -15.37 34.76 7.17
CA THR A 80 -15.56 33.41 6.64
C THR A 80 -16.84 32.76 7.15
N THR A 81 -17.37 33.21 8.30
CA THR A 81 -18.68 32.76 8.81
C THR A 81 -19.82 33.02 7.83
N SER A 82 -19.71 34.04 6.97
CA SER A 82 -20.75 34.36 5.98
C SER A 82 -20.87 33.35 4.83
N VAL A 83 -19.89 32.45 4.68
CA VAL A 83 -19.90 31.37 3.68
C VAL A 83 -19.75 29.98 4.31
N ALA A 84 -19.89 29.84 5.63
CA ALA A 84 -19.68 28.57 6.34
C ALA A 84 -20.58 27.45 5.81
N ASP A 85 -21.88 27.72 5.70
CA ASP A 85 -22.85 26.74 5.18
C ASP A 85 -22.51 26.32 3.74
N ARG A 86 -22.06 27.28 2.92
CA ARG A 86 -21.65 27.01 1.54
C ARG A 86 -20.38 26.17 1.46
N MET A 87 -19.40 26.43 2.34
CA MET A 87 -18.20 25.59 2.45
C MET A 87 -18.58 24.15 2.82
N VAL A 88 -19.53 23.96 3.74
CA VAL A 88 -20.02 22.63 4.14
C VAL A 88 -20.72 21.92 2.97
N GLU A 89 -21.55 22.64 2.20
CA GLU A 89 -22.22 22.08 1.03
C GLU A 89 -21.23 21.63 -0.04
N LEU A 90 -20.29 22.51 -0.43
CA LEU A 90 -19.26 22.21 -1.42
C LEU A 90 -18.32 21.10 -0.95
N ASN A 91 -18.02 21.00 0.35
CA ASN A 91 -17.19 19.92 0.89
C ASN A 91 -17.79 18.52 0.64
N LYS A 92 -19.12 18.40 0.59
CA LYS A 92 -19.80 17.11 0.32
C LYS A 92 -19.58 16.61 -1.11
N THR A 93 -19.17 17.46 -2.04
CA THR A 93 -18.89 17.07 -3.43
C THR A 93 -17.44 16.68 -3.65
N ILE A 94 -16.57 16.86 -2.65
CA ILE A 94 -15.15 16.50 -2.72
C ILE A 94 -15.00 15.01 -2.42
N ASN A 95 -14.21 14.31 -3.23
CA ASN A 95 -13.86 12.91 -2.99
C ASN A 95 -12.68 12.82 -2.01
N TRP A 96 -12.99 12.55 -0.74
CA TRP A 96 -12.00 12.40 0.33
C TRP A 96 -11.54 10.96 0.50
N GLN A 97 -10.23 10.75 0.55
CA GLN A 97 -9.60 9.48 0.92
C GLN A 97 -8.81 9.66 2.22
N PRO A 98 -9.35 9.22 3.38
CA PRO A 98 -10.55 8.42 3.53
C PRO A 98 -11.80 9.30 3.77
N PRO A 99 -13.03 8.83 3.45
CA PRO A 99 -14.26 9.65 3.50
C PRO A 99 -14.58 10.24 4.88
N GLU A 100 -14.18 9.58 5.96
CA GLU A 100 -14.37 10.01 7.34
C GLU A 100 -13.60 11.29 7.71
N VAL A 101 -12.52 11.62 6.99
CA VAL A 101 -11.80 12.88 7.23
C VAL A 101 -12.61 14.07 6.72
N GLY A 102 -13.18 13.94 5.52
CA GLY A 102 -14.00 14.98 4.90
C GLY A 102 -15.30 15.24 5.64
N SER A 103 -16.02 14.17 6.01
CA SER A 103 -17.27 14.25 6.75
C SER A 103 -17.08 14.54 8.25
N GLY A 104 -15.98 14.04 8.85
CA GLY A 104 -15.68 14.22 10.26
C GLY A 104 -14.78 15.43 10.54
N ARG A 105 -13.47 15.22 10.59
CA ARG A 105 -12.50 16.23 11.07
C ARG A 105 -12.58 17.57 10.34
N PHE A 106 -12.75 17.53 9.02
CA PHE A 106 -12.86 18.73 8.18
C PHE A 106 -14.30 19.27 8.18
N GLY A 107 -15.32 18.42 8.00
CA GLY A 107 -16.73 18.81 8.07
C GLY A 107 -17.09 19.56 9.36
N ASN A 108 -16.79 18.96 10.52
CA ASN A 108 -17.05 19.56 11.83
C ASN A 108 -16.36 20.92 12.03
N TRP A 109 -15.22 21.14 11.37
CA TRP A 109 -14.51 22.42 11.44
C TRP A 109 -15.16 23.52 10.64
N LEU A 110 -15.72 23.18 9.48
CA LEU A 110 -16.47 24.11 8.67
C LEU A 110 -17.79 24.50 9.36
N GLU A 111 -18.44 23.57 10.06
CA GLU A 111 -19.64 23.83 10.86
C GLU A 111 -19.37 24.78 12.04
N GLU A 112 -18.25 24.61 12.74
CA GLU A 112 -17.84 25.46 13.86
C GLU A 112 -17.01 26.69 13.43
N ASN A 113 -17.04 27.04 12.15
CA ASN A 113 -16.14 28.02 11.57
C ASN A 113 -16.24 29.38 12.29
N LYS A 114 -15.08 30.04 12.44
CA LYS A 114 -14.96 31.38 13.01
C LYS A 114 -14.29 32.30 12.02
N ASP A 115 -14.61 33.59 12.11
CA ASP A 115 -13.99 34.60 11.26
C ASP A 115 -12.47 34.52 11.38
N TRP A 116 -11.82 34.50 10.23
CA TRP A 116 -10.40 34.27 10.13
C TRP A 116 -9.65 35.56 10.42
N ALA A 117 -8.90 35.56 11.53
CA ALA A 117 -7.96 36.64 11.85
C ALA A 117 -6.82 36.68 10.82
N LEU A 118 -6.85 37.67 9.92
CA LEU A 118 -5.96 37.79 8.78
C LEU A 118 -4.68 38.55 9.11
N SER A 119 -4.79 39.67 9.82
CA SER A 119 -3.63 40.56 10.02
C SER A 119 -2.59 39.97 10.98
N ARG A 120 -1.32 40.31 10.74
CA ARG A 120 -0.16 39.91 11.54
C ARG A 120 0.76 41.12 11.75
N ASP A 121 1.24 41.31 12.98
CA ASP A 121 2.28 42.30 13.30
C ASP A 121 3.67 41.69 13.05
N ARG A 122 4.04 41.56 11.78
CA ARG A 122 5.32 40.97 11.35
C ARG A 122 5.93 41.80 10.22
N PHE A 123 7.17 41.46 9.86
CA PHE A 123 7.94 42.19 8.85
C PHE A 123 7.98 41.49 7.49
N TRP A 124 7.98 40.15 7.47
CA TRP A 124 8.17 39.35 6.25
C TRP A 124 6.93 38.51 5.91
N ALA A 125 6.04 39.09 5.12
CA ALA A 125 4.90 38.47 4.45
C ALA A 125 4.25 39.49 3.50
N THR A 126 3.24 39.06 2.74
CA THR A 126 2.44 39.95 1.88
C THR A 126 1.85 41.12 2.68
N PRO A 127 2.16 42.39 2.33
CA PRO A 127 1.57 43.54 3.02
C PRO A 127 0.05 43.59 2.84
N LEU A 128 -0.68 43.93 3.90
CA LEU A 128 -2.13 44.14 3.80
C LEU A 128 -2.41 45.44 3.03
N PRO A 129 -3.09 45.40 1.86
CA PRO A 129 -3.15 46.53 0.93
C PRO A 129 -4.27 47.52 1.29
N LEU A 130 -4.33 47.93 2.56
CA LEU A 130 -5.33 48.87 3.09
C LEU A 130 -4.66 50.18 3.51
N TRP A 131 -5.20 51.28 3.01
CA TRP A 131 -4.77 52.65 3.33
C TRP A 131 -5.83 53.32 4.18
N VAL A 132 -5.38 53.92 5.29
CA VAL A 132 -6.20 54.45 6.39
C VAL A 132 -5.87 55.92 6.61
N SER A 133 -6.89 56.77 6.71
CA SER A 133 -6.75 58.18 7.10
C SER A 133 -6.73 58.35 8.61
N GLU A 134 -6.35 59.53 9.09
CA GLU A 134 -6.32 59.83 10.54
C GLU A 134 -7.69 59.70 11.23
N ASP A 135 -8.79 59.94 10.50
CA ASP A 135 -10.17 59.82 11.00
C ASP A 135 -10.80 58.44 10.78
N GLY A 136 -10.04 57.49 10.23
CA GLY A 136 -10.43 56.07 10.13
C GLY A 136 -11.15 55.67 8.85
N ASP A 137 -11.20 56.52 7.81
CA ASP A 137 -11.65 56.08 6.49
C ASP A 137 -10.62 55.10 5.91
N VAL A 138 -11.09 54.06 5.23
CA VAL A 138 -10.24 52.99 4.68
C VAL A 138 -10.58 52.71 3.23
N PHE A 139 -9.56 52.48 2.40
CA PHE A 139 -9.73 51.88 1.08
C PHE A 139 -8.65 50.83 0.78
N ALA A 140 -8.95 49.92 -0.14
CA ALA A 140 -8.03 48.89 -0.60
C ALA A 140 -7.39 49.26 -1.95
N VAL A 141 -6.12 48.92 -2.14
CA VAL A 141 -5.42 49.02 -3.43
C VAL A 141 -5.36 47.63 -4.05
N GLY A 142 -5.94 47.47 -5.24
CA GLY A 142 -6.11 46.18 -5.91
C GLY A 142 -5.05 45.83 -6.94
N SER A 143 -4.21 46.78 -7.38
CA SER A 143 -3.21 46.54 -8.43
C SER A 143 -2.01 47.49 -8.35
N ILE A 144 -0.93 47.15 -9.03
CA ILE A 144 0.23 48.06 -9.21
C ILE A 144 -0.20 49.35 -9.92
N LYS A 145 -1.13 49.27 -10.89
CA LYS A 145 -1.67 50.44 -11.59
C LYS A 145 -2.39 51.41 -10.63
N GLU A 146 -3.15 50.89 -9.68
CA GLU A 146 -3.76 51.73 -8.64
C GLU A 146 -2.70 52.26 -7.66
N LEU A 147 -1.66 51.47 -7.36
CA LEU A 147 -0.55 51.90 -6.51
C LEU A 147 0.22 53.08 -7.10
N GLN A 148 0.30 53.18 -8.44
CA GLN A 148 0.94 54.27 -9.16
C GLN A 148 0.26 55.64 -8.96
N GLU A 149 -1.00 55.68 -8.51
CA GLU A 149 -1.68 56.93 -8.14
C GLU A 149 -1.17 57.53 -6.82
N GLY A 150 -0.44 56.74 -6.02
CA GLY A 150 0.18 57.17 -4.78
C GLY A 150 1.44 58.00 -4.99
N PHE A 151 1.96 58.56 -3.91
CA PHE A 151 3.22 59.31 -3.89
C PHE A 151 4.08 58.92 -2.68
N ILE A 152 5.39 59.10 -2.79
CA ILE A 152 6.33 59.03 -1.68
C ILE A 152 6.83 60.44 -1.32
N GLU A 153 7.28 60.62 -0.09
CA GLU A 153 8.01 61.81 0.32
C GLU A 153 9.51 61.51 0.29
N ASP A 154 10.24 62.14 -0.64
CA ASP A 154 11.69 62.05 -0.75
C ASP A 154 12.32 63.44 -0.62
N ASN A 155 13.19 63.61 0.38
CA ASN A 155 13.89 64.88 0.68
C ASN A 155 12.96 66.11 0.73
N GLY A 156 11.73 65.95 1.24
CA GLY A 156 10.73 67.01 1.35
C GLY A 156 9.97 67.33 0.06
N LYS A 157 10.13 66.52 -1.00
CA LYS A 157 9.36 66.61 -2.25
C LYS A 157 8.44 65.40 -2.39
N ARG A 158 7.27 65.62 -3.00
CA ARG A 158 6.36 64.55 -3.41
C ARG A 158 6.79 64.02 -4.77
N VAL A 159 7.01 62.71 -4.85
CA VAL A 159 7.32 62.00 -6.09
C VAL A 159 6.23 60.96 -6.29
N PHE A 160 5.56 60.97 -7.45
CA PHE A 160 4.53 59.97 -7.74
C PHE A 160 5.15 58.61 -7.96
N VAL A 161 4.45 57.55 -7.53
CA VAL A 161 4.90 56.17 -7.71
C VAL A 161 5.00 55.81 -9.19
N SER A 162 4.22 56.45 -10.06
CA SER A 162 4.34 56.33 -11.53
C SER A 162 5.68 56.80 -12.11
N ASP A 163 6.40 57.65 -11.39
CA ASP A 163 7.67 58.25 -11.84
C ASP A 163 8.89 57.48 -11.32
N LEU A 164 8.69 56.39 -10.60
CA LEU A 164 9.75 55.51 -10.09
C LEU A 164 10.11 54.43 -11.11
N ASP A 165 11.40 54.16 -11.28
CA ASP A 165 11.90 53.13 -12.21
C ASP A 165 11.55 51.70 -11.74
N GLU A 166 11.57 51.45 -10.43
CA GLU A 166 11.25 50.17 -9.82
C GLU A 166 10.38 50.36 -8.57
N ILE A 167 9.43 49.44 -8.37
CA ILE A 167 8.54 49.43 -7.21
C ILE A 167 8.70 48.10 -6.49
N ASP A 168 9.26 48.14 -5.27
CA ASP A 168 9.25 46.98 -4.38
C ASP A 168 7.94 46.96 -3.57
N LEU A 169 7.21 45.86 -3.69
CA LEU A 169 5.91 45.67 -3.04
C LEU A 169 6.01 45.17 -1.59
N HIS A 170 7.22 45.00 -1.04
CA HIS A 170 7.42 44.55 0.33
C HIS A 170 7.24 45.69 1.35
N LYS A 171 6.84 45.29 2.56
CA LYS A 171 6.45 46.17 3.67
C LYS A 171 7.32 47.43 3.86
N PRO A 172 8.67 47.37 3.93
CA PRO A 172 9.47 48.56 4.20
C PRO A 172 9.32 49.68 3.16
N PHE A 173 8.99 49.31 1.93
CA PHE A 173 8.87 50.24 0.80
C PHE A 173 7.43 50.73 0.65
N VAL A 174 6.46 49.82 0.64
CA VAL A 174 5.04 50.18 0.49
C VAL A 174 4.47 50.97 1.67
N ASP A 175 5.06 50.86 2.86
CA ASP A 175 4.69 51.67 4.03
C ASP A 175 4.93 53.18 3.81
N ASN A 176 5.85 53.54 2.89
CA ASN A 176 6.18 54.92 2.59
C ASN A 176 5.35 55.50 1.43
N ILE A 177 4.40 54.73 0.89
CA ILE A 177 3.51 55.18 -0.18
C ILE A 177 2.25 55.78 0.45
N PHE A 178 1.97 57.04 0.12
CA PHE A 178 0.84 57.82 0.57
C PHE A 178 -0.17 58.06 -0.56
N PHE A 179 -1.43 58.25 -0.19
CA PHE A 179 -2.47 58.70 -1.11
C PHE A 179 -3.13 59.97 -0.58
N GLU A 180 -3.45 60.89 -1.48
CA GLU A 180 -4.28 62.06 -1.17
C GLU A 180 -5.64 61.91 -1.85
N ARG A 181 -6.71 61.78 -1.07
CA ARG A 181 -8.08 61.66 -1.57
C ARG A 181 -9.00 62.55 -0.76
N SER A 182 -9.84 63.34 -1.42
CA SER A 182 -10.78 64.27 -0.77
C SER A 182 -10.14 65.18 0.28
N GLY A 183 -8.90 65.63 0.04
CA GLY A 183 -8.12 66.47 0.96
C GLY A 183 -7.56 65.75 2.19
N LYS A 184 -7.65 64.42 2.26
CA LYS A 184 -7.10 63.59 3.34
C LYS A 184 -5.88 62.81 2.85
N ILE A 185 -4.89 62.66 3.73
CA ILE A 185 -3.74 61.78 3.51
C ILE A 185 -4.05 60.41 4.11
N TYR A 186 -3.82 59.37 3.32
CA TYR A 186 -3.95 57.99 3.75
C TYR A 186 -2.58 57.33 3.82
N LYS A 187 -2.35 56.55 4.88
CA LYS A 187 -1.15 55.75 5.09
C LYS A 187 -1.53 54.27 5.10
N ARG A 188 -0.66 53.40 4.60
CA ARG A 188 -0.91 51.95 4.68
C ARG A 188 -0.99 51.53 6.15
N THR A 189 -1.92 50.63 6.47
CA THR A 189 -1.94 49.93 7.76
C THR A 189 -0.63 49.17 7.95
N SER A 190 -0.10 49.09 9.17
CA SER A 190 1.24 48.53 9.40
C SER A 190 1.34 47.01 9.17
N GLU A 191 0.21 46.30 9.19
CA GLU A 191 0.13 44.85 9.25
C GLU A 191 0.46 44.17 7.93
N VAL A 192 0.92 42.93 8.04
CA VAL A 192 1.05 41.99 6.92
C VAL A 192 -0.02 40.90 7.05
N ILE A 193 -0.17 40.07 6.01
CA ILE A 193 -1.18 39.03 5.91
C ILE A 193 -0.67 37.71 6.52
N ASP A 194 -1.61 36.87 6.99
CA ASP A 194 -1.36 35.49 7.39
C ASP A 194 -0.82 34.62 6.26
N VAL A 195 0.24 33.84 6.51
CA VAL A 195 0.88 32.99 5.49
C VAL A 195 -0.05 31.91 4.92
N TRP A 196 -1.09 31.53 5.67
CA TRP A 196 -2.11 30.61 5.18
C TRP A 196 -2.99 31.21 4.07
N PHE A 197 -3.07 32.54 3.99
CA PHE A 197 -3.69 33.25 2.87
C PHE A 197 -2.84 33.14 1.61
N ASP A 198 -1.53 33.35 1.72
CA ASP A 198 -0.62 33.22 0.57
C ASP A 198 -0.70 31.80 -0.03
N SER A 199 -0.60 30.77 0.81
CA SER A 199 -0.71 29.37 0.38
C SER A 199 -2.11 29.00 -0.12
N GLY A 200 -3.18 29.56 0.47
CA GLY A 200 -4.55 29.35 0.00
C GLY A 200 -4.88 30.08 -1.30
N ALA A 201 -4.17 31.18 -1.61
CA ALA A 201 -4.29 31.93 -2.85
C ALA A 201 -3.50 31.34 -4.03
N MET A 202 -2.62 30.36 -3.75
CA MET A 202 -1.80 29.66 -4.74
C MET A 202 -2.55 29.26 -6.03
N PRO A 203 -3.80 28.75 -6.01
CA PRO A 203 -4.51 28.33 -7.22
C PRO A 203 -4.62 29.41 -8.30
N PHE A 204 -4.78 30.68 -7.93
CA PHE A 204 -4.93 31.79 -8.88
C PHE A 204 -3.70 32.71 -8.91
N ALA A 205 -3.01 32.88 -7.77
CA ALA A 205 -1.86 33.78 -7.67
C ALA A 205 -0.69 33.36 -8.58
N GLN A 206 -0.47 32.05 -8.76
CA GLN A 206 0.60 31.52 -9.63
C GLN A 206 0.41 31.89 -11.12
N TYR A 207 -0.79 32.30 -11.51
CA TYR A 207 -1.14 32.66 -12.88
C TYR A 207 -1.20 34.17 -13.11
N HIS A 208 -0.88 34.98 -12.09
CA HIS A 208 -1.09 36.43 -12.11
C HIS A 208 -2.57 36.80 -12.38
N TYR A 209 -3.51 35.93 -11.99
CA TYR A 209 -4.95 36.19 -12.04
C TYR A 209 -5.32 37.34 -11.07
N PRO A 210 -6.22 38.27 -11.43
CA PRO A 210 -7.04 38.29 -12.65
C PRO A 210 -6.42 39.01 -13.86
N PHE A 211 -5.18 39.49 -13.76
CA PHE A 211 -4.55 40.35 -14.76
C PHE A 211 -4.10 39.59 -16.01
N GLU A 212 -3.63 38.36 -15.83
CA GLU A 212 -3.14 37.49 -16.90
C GLU A 212 -3.68 36.06 -16.76
N ASN A 213 -3.52 35.25 -17.82
CA ASN A 213 -3.80 33.81 -17.84
C ASN A 213 -5.21 33.40 -17.38
N LYS A 214 -6.18 34.30 -17.47
CA LYS A 214 -7.56 34.10 -17.02
C LYS A 214 -8.19 32.83 -17.60
N GLU A 215 -8.16 32.66 -18.92
CA GLU A 215 -8.76 31.48 -19.55
C GLU A 215 -8.05 30.18 -19.15
N LEU A 216 -6.74 30.23 -18.96
CA LEU A 216 -5.94 29.08 -18.58
C LEU A 216 -6.30 28.62 -17.16
N PHE A 217 -6.45 29.55 -16.23
CA PHE A 217 -6.94 29.29 -14.88
C PHE A 217 -8.39 28.74 -14.91
N GLU A 218 -9.32 29.49 -15.50
CA GLU A 218 -10.76 29.20 -15.42
C GLU A 218 -11.18 27.94 -16.21
N LYS A 219 -10.51 27.61 -17.33
CA LYS A 219 -10.90 26.48 -18.18
C LYS A 219 -10.10 25.20 -17.93
N LYS A 220 -8.86 25.30 -17.43
CA LYS A 220 -7.94 24.16 -17.41
C LYS A 220 -7.47 23.74 -16.02
N TYR A 221 -7.22 24.68 -15.11
CA TYR A 221 -6.53 24.36 -13.85
C TYR A 221 -7.38 24.54 -12.58
N PHE A 222 -8.50 25.25 -12.66
CA PHE A 222 -9.42 25.42 -11.53
C PHE A 222 -10.80 24.81 -11.81
N PRO A 223 -11.35 23.99 -10.90
CA PRO A 223 -10.71 23.47 -9.68
C PRO A 223 -9.67 22.37 -9.99
N SER A 224 -8.71 22.16 -9.08
CA SER A 224 -7.69 21.11 -9.23
C SER A 224 -8.32 19.71 -9.20
N ASP A 225 -7.79 18.77 -9.97
CA ASP A 225 -8.28 17.39 -9.96
C ASP A 225 -7.85 16.62 -8.71
N PHE A 226 -6.65 16.86 -8.18
CA PHE A 226 -6.09 16.08 -7.07
C PHE A 226 -5.10 16.88 -6.21
N ILE A 227 -5.14 16.66 -4.89
CA ILE A 227 -4.11 17.09 -3.93
C ILE A 227 -3.81 15.97 -2.91
N CYS A 228 -2.63 15.99 -2.29
CA CYS A 228 -2.21 14.98 -1.32
C CYS A 228 -1.27 15.56 -0.27
N GLU A 229 -1.73 15.68 0.98
CA GLU A 229 -0.92 16.21 2.10
C GLU A 229 -1.31 15.54 3.42
N GLY A 230 -0.57 15.87 4.49
CA GLY A 230 -0.80 15.34 5.84
C GLY A 230 -2.13 15.75 6.48
N ILE A 231 -2.61 14.92 7.42
CA ILE A 231 -3.85 15.14 8.20
C ILE A 231 -3.90 16.48 8.95
N ASP A 232 -2.74 17.06 9.27
CA ASP A 232 -2.60 18.39 9.88
C ASP A 232 -3.11 19.51 8.96
N GLN A 233 -3.12 19.31 7.64
CA GLN A 233 -3.59 20.31 6.67
C GLN A 233 -5.11 20.51 6.68
N THR A 234 -5.88 19.64 7.34
CA THR A 234 -7.32 19.86 7.63
C THR A 234 -7.62 21.14 8.43
N ARG A 235 -6.59 21.74 9.05
CA ARG A 235 -6.66 23.01 9.78
C ARG A 235 -5.76 24.09 9.17
N GLY A 236 -5.03 23.77 8.11
CA GLY A 236 -4.09 24.64 7.41
C GLY A 236 -4.52 24.81 5.96
N TRP A 237 -3.72 24.26 5.05
CA TRP A 237 -3.85 24.52 3.62
C TRP A 237 -5.17 24.06 3.00
N PHE A 238 -5.71 22.89 3.38
CA PHE A 238 -6.99 22.41 2.85
C PHE A 238 -8.12 23.39 3.17
N TYR A 239 -8.13 23.91 4.40
CA TYR A 239 -9.12 24.88 4.85
C TYR A 239 -8.99 26.20 4.07
N THR A 240 -7.77 26.74 3.94
CA THR A 240 -7.61 28.06 3.29
C THR A 240 -7.83 28.02 1.79
N LEU A 241 -7.41 26.94 1.12
CA LEU A 241 -7.79 26.69 -0.28
C LEU A 241 -9.30 26.70 -0.45
N HIS A 242 -10.01 25.89 0.35
CA HIS A 242 -11.47 25.72 0.23
C HIS A 242 -12.23 27.00 0.59
N ALA A 243 -11.81 27.71 1.64
CA ALA A 243 -12.42 28.96 2.06
C ALA A 243 -12.27 30.06 1.00
N ILE A 244 -11.06 30.25 0.47
CA ILE A 244 -10.80 31.27 -0.56
C ILE A 244 -11.52 30.92 -1.86
N ALA A 245 -11.50 29.66 -2.30
CA ALA A 245 -12.21 29.21 -3.48
C ALA A 245 -13.73 29.42 -3.38
N THR A 246 -14.30 29.11 -2.21
CA THR A 246 -15.73 29.34 -1.93
C THR A 246 -16.05 30.83 -1.99
N MET A 247 -15.22 31.68 -1.36
CA MET A 247 -15.46 33.12 -1.28
C MET A 247 -15.31 33.85 -2.62
N LEU A 248 -14.33 33.47 -3.44
CA LEU A 248 -14.01 34.18 -4.69
C LEU A 248 -14.72 33.60 -5.90
N PHE A 249 -14.99 32.28 -5.92
CA PHE A 249 -15.42 31.57 -7.12
C PHE A 249 -16.68 30.70 -6.92
N ASP A 250 -17.23 30.64 -5.70
CA ASP A 250 -18.35 29.77 -5.32
C ASP A 250 -18.15 28.30 -5.77
N ASN A 251 -16.92 27.79 -5.60
CA ASN A 251 -16.53 26.47 -6.07
C ASN A 251 -15.56 25.79 -5.10
N VAL A 252 -15.41 24.47 -5.21
CA VAL A 252 -14.35 23.72 -4.51
C VAL A 252 -12.98 24.13 -5.04
N ALA A 253 -11.94 24.05 -4.22
CA ALA A 253 -10.57 24.26 -4.69
C ALA A 253 -9.98 23.02 -5.39
N TYR A 254 -10.46 21.84 -5.01
CA TYR A 254 -9.96 20.53 -5.45
C TYR A 254 -11.09 19.50 -5.48
N ARG A 255 -11.02 18.55 -6.41
CA ARG A 255 -12.03 17.49 -6.61
C ARG A 255 -11.73 16.24 -5.80
N ASN A 256 -10.47 15.80 -5.77
CA ASN A 256 -10.03 14.59 -5.08
C ASN A 256 -8.90 14.90 -4.11
N ILE A 257 -8.87 14.21 -2.97
CA ILE A 257 -7.84 14.39 -1.95
C ILE A 257 -7.47 13.07 -1.27
N ILE A 258 -6.17 12.76 -1.21
CA ILE A 258 -5.63 11.75 -0.28
C ILE A 258 -5.06 12.48 0.93
N VAL A 259 -5.49 12.06 2.12
CA VAL A 259 -5.00 12.61 3.39
C VAL A 259 -4.05 11.62 4.04
N ASN A 260 -2.77 11.97 4.07
CA ASN A 260 -1.73 11.12 4.64
C ASN A 260 -1.73 11.21 6.17
N GLU A 261 -1.60 10.06 6.82
CA GLU A 261 -1.28 9.99 8.24
C GLU A 261 0.24 10.05 8.49
N LEU A 262 0.62 10.25 9.75
CA LEU A 262 2.02 10.42 10.11
C LEU A 262 2.84 9.14 9.94
N ILE A 263 4.08 9.31 9.48
CA ILE A 263 5.11 8.27 9.59
C ILE A 263 5.65 8.29 11.03
N LEU A 264 5.57 7.14 11.68
CA LEU A 264 6.04 6.92 13.04
C LEU A 264 7.23 5.97 13.03
N ASP A 265 8.03 5.97 14.09
CA ASP A 265 9.07 4.94 14.23
C ASP A 265 8.44 3.55 14.44
N LYS A 266 9.26 2.49 14.39
CA LYS A 266 8.82 1.11 14.60
C LYS A 266 8.10 0.83 15.92
N LYS A 267 8.17 1.75 16.90
CA LYS A 267 7.47 1.66 18.20
C LYS A 267 6.20 2.52 18.26
N GLY A 268 5.83 3.18 17.16
CA GLY A 268 4.66 4.06 17.09
C GLY A 268 4.89 5.44 17.70
N LEU A 269 6.15 5.85 17.92
CA LEU A 269 6.45 7.20 18.41
C LEU A 269 6.64 8.16 17.24
N LYS A 270 6.10 9.37 17.38
CA LYS A 270 6.37 10.46 16.45
C LYS A 270 7.89 10.68 16.32
N MET A 271 8.35 10.73 15.07
CA MET A 271 9.75 11.02 14.75
C MET A 271 10.09 12.49 15.06
N SER A 272 11.18 12.74 15.78
CA SER A 272 11.70 14.09 16.01
C SER A 272 13.22 14.09 16.22
N LYS A 273 13.87 15.18 15.80
CA LYS A 273 15.33 15.37 16.00
C LYS A 273 15.71 15.27 17.48
N SER A 274 14.88 15.81 18.37
CA SER A 274 15.08 15.76 19.82
C SER A 274 15.03 14.34 20.42
N ARG A 275 14.28 13.43 19.78
CA ARG A 275 14.17 12.02 20.20
C ARG A 275 15.21 11.12 19.54
N GLY A 276 15.96 11.64 18.55
CA GLY A 276 16.98 10.87 17.82
C GLY A 276 16.43 9.71 17.00
N ASN A 277 15.11 9.67 16.74
CA ASN A 277 14.42 8.59 16.04
C ASN A 277 13.97 8.98 14.62
N THR A 278 14.55 10.04 14.05
CA THR A 278 14.31 10.46 12.66
C THR A 278 15.09 9.60 11.69
N VAL A 279 14.47 9.26 10.57
CA VAL A 279 15.13 8.59 9.44
C VAL A 279 15.31 9.59 8.31
N ASP A 280 16.53 9.65 7.75
CA ASP A 280 16.82 10.48 6.59
C ASP A 280 16.48 9.70 5.30
N PRO A 281 15.54 10.20 4.47
CA PRO A 281 15.18 9.53 3.22
C PRO A 281 16.36 9.36 2.25
N PHE A 282 17.34 10.26 2.25
CA PHE A 282 18.49 10.16 1.33
C PHE A 282 19.38 8.97 1.66
N ILE A 283 19.56 8.67 2.95
CA ILE A 283 20.28 7.46 3.39
C ILE A 283 19.56 6.20 2.90
N LEU A 284 18.22 6.20 2.91
CA LEU A 284 17.43 5.08 2.39
C LEU A 284 17.58 4.93 0.88
N PHE A 285 17.61 6.05 0.14
CA PHE A 285 17.79 6.04 -1.31
C PHE A 285 19.14 5.46 -1.70
N ASP A 286 20.21 5.84 -1.01
CA ASP A 286 21.56 5.32 -1.27
C ASP A 286 21.66 3.82 -0.97
N LYS A 287 20.98 3.34 0.08
CA LYS A 287 21.08 1.96 0.54
C LYS A 287 20.14 0.99 -0.19
N TYR A 288 18.93 1.42 -0.52
CA TYR A 288 17.85 0.57 -1.03
C TYR A 288 17.31 1.01 -2.39
N GLY A 289 17.63 2.21 -2.85
CA GLY A 289 17.08 2.82 -4.05
C GLY A 289 15.74 3.52 -3.80
N ALA A 290 15.47 4.56 -4.58
CA ALA A 290 14.25 5.36 -4.46
C ALA A 290 12.97 4.54 -4.68
N ASP A 291 12.99 3.60 -5.63
CA ASP A 291 11.85 2.73 -5.94
C ASP A 291 11.46 1.84 -4.76
N ALA A 292 12.44 1.29 -4.04
CA ALA A 292 12.18 0.46 -2.86
C ALA A 292 11.51 1.27 -1.75
N THR A 293 11.97 2.51 -1.51
CA THR A 293 11.36 3.41 -0.52
C THR A 293 9.94 3.81 -0.92
N ARG A 294 9.72 4.21 -2.18
CA ARG A 294 8.38 4.56 -2.69
C ARG A 294 7.42 3.39 -2.57
N TRP A 295 7.85 2.21 -3.02
CA TRP A 295 7.07 0.99 -2.96
C TRP A 295 6.70 0.62 -1.52
N TYR A 296 7.66 0.68 -0.59
CA TYR A 296 7.41 0.38 0.82
C TYR A 296 6.36 1.33 1.43
N LEU A 297 6.47 2.64 1.19
CA LEU A 297 5.53 3.62 1.73
C LEU A 297 4.10 3.42 1.24
N VAL A 298 3.93 2.91 0.01
CA VAL A 298 2.61 2.65 -0.58
C VAL A 298 2.06 1.28 -0.19
N THR A 299 2.89 0.24 -0.18
CA THR A 299 2.42 -1.15 -0.03
C THR A 299 2.34 -1.62 1.42
N ASN A 300 3.13 -1.04 2.33
CA ASN A 300 3.15 -1.49 3.73
C ASN A 300 1.88 -1.08 4.47
N SER A 301 1.44 0.17 4.30
CA SER A 301 0.23 0.72 4.93
C SER A 301 -0.49 1.66 3.95
N PRO A 302 -1.84 1.67 3.93
CA PRO A 302 -2.59 2.70 3.25
C PRO A 302 -2.16 4.11 3.70
N PRO A 303 -2.13 5.11 2.81
CA PRO A 303 -1.64 6.46 3.14
C PRO A 303 -2.36 7.11 4.32
N TRP A 304 -3.65 6.83 4.49
CA TRP A 304 -4.49 7.36 5.57
C TRP A 304 -4.41 6.60 6.90
N ARG A 305 -3.46 5.67 7.03
CA ARG A 305 -3.14 5.01 8.30
C ARG A 305 -1.71 5.33 8.71
N PRO A 306 -1.43 5.55 10.01
CA PRO A 306 -0.07 5.80 10.46
C PRO A 306 0.86 4.66 10.05
N THR A 307 1.93 5.00 9.33
CA THR A 307 2.92 4.02 8.89
C THR A 307 3.98 3.85 9.96
N LEU A 308 4.09 2.65 10.51
CA LEU A 308 5.20 2.27 11.39
C LEU A 308 6.42 1.96 10.50
N PHE A 309 7.34 2.91 10.42
CA PHE A 309 8.52 2.75 9.59
C PHE A 309 9.50 1.76 10.22
N ASP A 310 9.84 0.72 9.46
CA ASP A 310 10.83 -0.28 9.81
C ASP A 310 11.73 -0.58 8.60
N GLU A 311 13.03 -0.37 8.79
CA GLU A 311 14.04 -0.53 7.74
C GLU A 311 14.24 -2.01 7.36
N GLU A 312 14.05 -2.94 8.29
CA GLU A 312 14.11 -4.38 8.02
C GLU A 312 12.96 -4.81 7.09
N SER A 313 11.74 -4.36 7.39
CA SER A 313 10.55 -4.56 6.56
C SER A 313 10.71 -3.94 5.16
N LEU A 314 11.34 -2.75 5.05
CA LEU A 314 11.68 -2.14 3.76
C LEU A 314 12.63 -3.04 2.96
N ALA A 315 13.69 -3.52 3.58
CA ALA A 315 14.66 -4.41 2.94
C ALA A 315 14.02 -5.76 2.53
N GLU A 316 13.09 -6.28 3.31
CA GLU A 316 12.32 -7.47 2.95
C GLU A 316 11.41 -7.23 1.75
N SER A 317 10.64 -6.13 1.77
CA SER A 317 9.80 -5.74 0.65
C SER A 317 10.61 -5.56 -0.64
N GLN A 318 11.81 -4.99 -0.52
CA GLN A 318 12.73 -4.85 -1.64
C GLN A 318 13.11 -6.21 -2.23
N ARG A 319 13.64 -7.13 -1.40
CA ARG A 319 14.09 -8.46 -1.84
C ARG A 319 12.94 -9.29 -2.41
N LYS A 320 11.75 -9.23 -1.81
CA LYS A 320 10.61 -10.05 -2.19
C LYS A 320 10.06 -9.65 -3.55
N PHE A 321 9.66 -8.39 -3.73
CA PHE A 321 9.03 -7.95 -4.98
C PHE A 321 10.05 -7.68 -6.08
N PHE A 322 10.97 -6.73 -5.87
CA PHE A 322 11.93 -6.34 -6.90
C PHE A 322 12.89 -7.47 -7.26
N GLY A 323 13.34 -8.25 -6.27
CA GLY A 323 14.13 -9.44 -6.52
C GLY A 323 13.40 -10.45 -7.43
N THR A 324 12.11 -10.67 -7.21
CA THR A 324 11.29 -11.58 -8.04
C THR A 324 11.10 -11.06 -9.46
N LEU A 325 10.81 -9.76 -9.62
CA LEU A 325 10.68 -9.12 -10.93
C LEU A 325 12.00 -9.18 -11.71
N LEU A 326 13.11 -8.79 -11.09
CA LEU A 326 14.44 -8.82 -11.70
C LEU A 326 14.87 -10.24 -12.07
N ASN A 327 14.60 -11.24 -11.23
CA ASN A 327 14.89 -12.64 -11.54
C ASN A 327 14.05 -13.13 -12.73
N THR A 328 12.80 -12.70 -12.82
CA THR A 328 11.90 -13.05 -13.92
C THR A 328 12.35 -12.41 -15.24
N TYR A 329 12.71 -11.13 -15.21
CA TYR A 329 13.32 -10.43 -16.35
C TYR A 329 14.66 -11.06 -16.75
N SER A 330 15.55 -11.34 -15.79
CA SER A 330 16.86 -11.94 -16.05
C SER A 330 16.72 -13.34 -16.66
N PHE A 331 15.75 -14.13 -16.19
CA PHE A 331 15.40 -15.41 -16.81
C PHE A 331 15.01 -15.20 -18.28
N PHE A 332 14.08 -14.28 -18.56
CA PHE A 332 13.66 -13.98 -19.94
C PHE A 332 14.85 -13.56 -20.81
N ALA A 333 15.63 -12.56 -20.35
CA ALA A 333 16.75 -12.00 -21.09
C ALA A 333 17.83 -13.06 -21.39
N LEU A 334 18.15 -13.93 -20.41
CA LEU A 334 19.13 -15.01 -20.60
C LEU A 334 18.74 -15.93 -21.77
N TYR A 335 17.53 -16.49 -21.73
CA TYR A 335 17.12 -17.45 -22.76
C TYR A 335 16.80 -16.76 -24.09
N ALA A 336 16.21 -15.57 -24.06
CA ALA A 336 15.95 -14.78 -25.26
C ALA A 336 17.26 -14.48 -26.00
N ASN A 337 18.36 -14.18 -25.29
CA ASN A 337 19.67 -13.97 -25.90
C ASN A 337 20.27 -15.27 -26.48
N ILE A 338 20.16 -16.40 -25.76
CA ILE A 338 20.61 -17.72 -26.25
C ILE A 338 19.92 -18.08 -27.57
N ASP A 339 18.60 -17.89 -27.62
CA ASP A 339 17.78 -18.21 -28.79
C ASP A 339 17.68 -17.08 -29.82
N LYS A 340 18.33 -15.94 -29.56
CA LYS A 340 18.30 -14.72 -30.38
C LYS A 340 16.88 -14.21 -30.66
N PHE A 341 15.98 -14.38 -29.70
CA PHE A 341 14.62 -13.88 -29.78
C PHE A 341 14.62 -12.35 -29.81
N ASN A 342 13.96 -11.79 -30.82
CA ASN A 342 13.84 -10.34 -31.04
C ASN A 342 12.41 -9.92 -31.42
N PHE A 343 11.43 -10.82 -31.28
CA PHE A 343 10.02 -10.56 -31.57
C PHE A 343 9.76 -10.12 -33.03
N LYS A 344 10.58 -10.59 -34.00
CA LYS A 344 10.34 -10.34 -35.43
C LYS A 344 9.25 -11.23 -36.00
N GLU A 345 9.09 -12.43 -35.45
CA GLU A 345 8.06 -13.37 -35.87
C GLU A 345 6.66 -12.81 -35.58
N ALA A 346 5.68 -13.25 -36.37
CA ALA A 346 4.29 -12.90 -36.14
C ALA A 346 3.83 -13.36 -34.76
N LEU A 347 2.95 -12.57 -34.14
CA LEU A 347 2.34 -12.93 -32.87
C LEU A 347 1.54 -14.23 -33.04
N VAL A 348 1.81 -15.24 -32.22
CA VAL A 348 0.98 -16.43 -32.17
C VAL A 348 -0.40 -16.03 -31.63
N PRO A 349 -1.50 -16.24 -32.39
CA PRO A 349 -2.85 -15.88 -31.96
C PRO A 349 -3.21 -16.49 -30.62
N TYR A 350 -3.96 -15.74 -29.79
CA TYR A 350 -4.31 -16.14 -28.43
C TYR A 350 -4.90 -17.57 -28.38
N GLU A 351 -5.83 -17.88 -29.28
CA GLU A 351 -6.54 -19.16 -29.35
C GLU A 351 -5.65 -20.34 -29.73
N LYS A 352 -4.51 -20.06 -30.37
CA LYS A 352 -3.51 -21.07 -30.75
C LYS A 352 -2.43 -21.27 -29.69
N ARG A 353 -2.38 -20.41 -28.67
CA ARG A 353 -1.41 -20.57 -27.58
C ARG A 353 -1.83 -21.71 -26.65
N PRO A 354 -0.86 -22.42 -26.04
CA PRO A 354 -1.14 -23.36 -24.96
C PRO A 354 -2.01 -22.74 -23.86
N GLU A 355 -2.79 -23.58 -23.17
CA GLU A 355 -3.71 -23.14 -22.11
C GLU A 355 -3.02 -22.31 -21.01
N ILE A 356 -1.80 -22.65 -20.63
CA ILE A 356 -1.03 -21.91 -19.62
C ILE A 356 -0.67 -20.47 -20.07
N ASP A 357 -0.48 -20.23 -21.36
CA ASP A 357 -0.21 -18.90 -21.92
C ASP A 357 -1.50 -18.09 -21.98
N ARG A 358 -2.60 -18.71 -22.43
CA ARG A 358 -3.92 -18.09 -22.45
C ARG A 358 -4.37 -17.67 -21.05
N TRP A 359 -4.11 -18.53 -20.07
CA TRP A 359 -4.40 -18.26 -18.67
C TRP A 359 -3.64 -17.05 -18.13
N ILE A 360 -2.30 -17.01 -18.28
CA ILE A 360 -1.52 -15.90 -17.71
C ILE A 360 -1.85 -14.57 -18.40
N ILE A 361 -2.16 -14.58 -19.70
CA ILE A 361 -2.64 -13.39 -20.41
C ILE A 361 -4.03 -12.97 -19.90
N SER A 362 -4.95 -13.90 -19.66
CA SER A 362 -6.24 -13.57 -19.04
C SER A 362 -6.02 -12.93 -17.66
N LYS A 363 -5.19 -13.56 -16.81
CA LYS A 363 -4.86 -13.02 -15.48
C LYS A 363 -4.20 -11.65 -15.55
N LEU A 364 -3.35 -11.40 -16.54
CA LEU A 364 -2.74 -10.09 -16.78
C LEU A 364 -3.80 -9.03 -17.12
N ASN A 365 -4.81 -9.38 -17.91
CA ASN A 365 -5.92 -8.50 -18.24
C ASN A 365 -6.87 -8.27 -17.07
N SER A 366 -7.08 -9.27 -16.22
CA SER A 366 -7.77 -9.12 -14.94
C SER A 366 -7.02 -8.17 -13.99
N LEU A 367 -5.68 -8.27 -13.94
CA LEU A 367 -4.84 -7.30 -13.22
C LEU A 367 -5.01 -5.88 -13.77
N ILE A 368 -5.00 -5.69 -15.10
CA ILE A 368 -5.21 -4.37 -15.71
C ILE A 368 -6.56 -3.78 -15.27
N ALA A 369 -7.64 -4.57 -15.34
CA ALA A 369 -8.97 -4.14 -14.95
C ALA A 369 -9.04 -3.74 -13.46
N GLU A 370 -8.49 -4.59 -12.58
CA GLU A 370 -8.43 -4.33 -11.14
C GLU A 370 -7.58 -3.09 -10.83
N TYR A 371 -6.40 -2.99 -11.43
CA TYR A 371 -5.51 -1.85 -11.29
C TYR A 371 -6.19 -0.54 -11.67
N THR A 372 -6.82 -0.48 -12.85
CA THR A 372 -7.52 0.72 -13.32
C THR A 372 -8.63 1.12 -12.36
N GLN A 373 -9.46 0.16 -11.92
CA GLN A 373 -10.51 0.43 -10.95
C GLN A 373 -9.96 0.98 -9.62
N LEU A 374 -8.88 0.41 -9.11
CA LEU A 374 -8.27 0.84 -7.84
C LEU A 374 -7.60 2.21 -7.96
N MET A 375 -6.90 2.48 -9.06
CA MET A 375 -6.27 3.77 -9.31
C MET A 375 -7.30 4.89 -9.52
N ASP A 376 -8.38 4.64 -10.26
CA ASP A 376 -9.50 5.57 -10.43
C ASP A 376 -10.19 5.87 -9.08
N ALA A 377 -10.19 4.90 -8.17
CA ALA A 377 -10.69 5.04 -6.80
C ALA A 377 -9.65 5.61 -5.81
N TYR A 378 -8.44 5.95 -6.27
CA TYR A 378 -7.32 6.41 -5.45
C TYR A 378 -6.84 5.41 -4.36
N ASP A 379 -7.15 4.11 -4.50
CA ASP A 379 -6.65 3.02 -3.64
C ASP A 379 -5.29 2.50 -4.13
N VAL A 380 -4.30 3.38 -4.04
CA VAL A 380 -2.93 3.16 -4.54
C VAL A 380 -2.24 1.96 -3.89
N THR A 381 -2.56 1.64 -2.64
CA THR A 381 -1.97 0.52 -1.90
C THR A 381 -2.42 -0.81 -2.46
N LYS A 382 -3.73 -0.99 -2.69
CA LYS A 382 -4.22 -2.23 -3.30
C LYS A 382 -3.77 -2.37 -4.74
N ALA A 383 -3.75 -1.28 -5.51
CA ALA A 383 -3.26 -1.30 -6.89
C ALA A 383 -1.81 -1.81 -6.98
N ALA A 384 -0.92 -1.31 -6.11
CA ALA A 384 0.45 -1.77 -6.04
C ALA A 384 0.57 -3.23 -5.56
N ARG A 385 -0.25 -3.65 -4.58
CA ARG A 385 -0.27 -5.05 -4.12
C ARG A 385 -0.72 -6.02 -5.20
N ALA A 386 -1.75 -5.67 -5.98
CA ALA A 386 -2.22 -6.49 -7.11
C ALA A 386 -1.09 -6.75 -8.13
N ILE A 387 -0.27 -5.74 -8.45
CA ILE A 387 0.93 -5.92 -9.28
C ILE A 387 1.91 -6.90 -8.63
N SER A 388 2.14 -6.75 -7.32
CA SER A 388 3.02 -7.63 -6.55
C SER A 388 2.57 -9.08 -6.60
N ASP A 389 1.31 -9.32 -6.29
CA ASP A 389 0.69 -10.64 -6.19
C ASP A 389 0.70 -11.31 -7.57
N PHE A 390 0.34 -10.60 -8.63
CA PHE A 390 0.46 -11.12 -9.99
C PHE A 390 1.90 -11.48 -10.35
N THR A 391 2.86 -10.59 -10.09
CA THR A 391 4.26 -10.79 -10.46
C THR A 391 4.86 -11.98 -9.72
N ILE A 392 4.58 -12.09 -8.41
CA ILE A 392 5.16 -13.11 -7.55
C ILE A 392 4.44 -14.45 -7.76
N ASP A 393 3.13 -14.49 -7.58
CA ASP A 393 2.38 -15.74 -7.45
C ASP A 393 1.97 -16.32 -8.81
N HIS A 394 1.54 -15.49 -9.74
CA HIS A 394 1.06 -15.95 -11.05
C HIS A 394 2.18 -16.00 -12.09
N LEU A 395 2.95 -14.93 -12.24
CA LEU A 395 3.99 -14.86 -13.28
C LEU A 395 5.24 -15.67 -12.89
N SER A 396 5.85 -15.39 -11.74
CA SER A 396 7.12 -16.02 -11.35
C SER A 396 6.93 -17.44 -10.80
N ASN A 397 6.18 -17.58 -9.71
CA ASN A 397 6.04 -18.84 -8.97
C ASN A 397 5.25 -19.90 -9.75
N TRP A 398 4.39 -19.49 -10.68
CA TRP A 398 3.58 -20.42 -11.47
C TRP A 398 4.02 -20.47 -12.93
N TYR A 399 3.75 -19.42 -13.72
CA TYR A 399 3.92 -19.45 -15.16
C TYR A 399 5.37 -19.73 -15.58
N VAL A 400 6.33 -18.90 -15.13
CA VAL A 400 7.75 -19.05 -15.48
C VAL A 400 8.29 -20.39 -15.00
N ARG A 401 8.00 -20.78 -13.76
CA ARG A 401 8.48 -22.05 -13.19
C ARG A 401 8.00 -23.26 -13.98
N ARG A 402 6.73 -23.30 -14.39
CA ARG A 402 6.16 -24.41 -15.19
C ARG A 402 6.64 -24.38 -16.64
N CYS A 403 6.87 -23.19 -17.19
CA CYS A 403 7.25 -23.04 -18.59
C CYS A 403 8.76 -23.18 -18.85
N ARG A 404 9.64 -23.30 -17.83
CA ARG A 404 11.11 -23.39 -18.01
C ARG A 404 11.55 -24.37 -19.10
N ARG A 405 10.95 -25.57 -19.12
CA ARG A 405 11.26 -26.61 -20.13
C ARG A 405 10.99 -26.16 -21.57
N ARG A 406 10.02 -25.26 -21.79
CA ARG A 406 9.70 -24.72 -23.10
C ARG A 406 10.81 -23.82 -23.63
N PHE A 407 11.51 -23.12 -22.74
CA PHE A 407 12.67 -22.29 -23.08
C PHE A 407 13.94 -23.12 -23.37
N TRP A 408 14.08 -24.32 -22.80
CA TRP A 408 15.26 -25.18 -22.97
C TRP A 408 15.32 -25.99 -24.28
N LYS A 409 14.19 -26.22 -24.95
CA LYS A 409 14.18 -27.06 -26.17
C LYS A 409 15.02 -26.43 -27.28
N SER A 410 15.79 -27.23 -28.01
CA SER A 410 16.82 -26.75 -28.95
C SER A 410 16.29 -26.02 -30.18
N GLU A 411 15.06 -26.29 -30.62
CA GLU A 411 14.49 -25.66 -31.82
C GLU A 411 13.36 -24.68 -31.49
N MET A 412 13.36 -23.54 -32.20
CA MET A 412 12.32 -22.53 -32.12
C MET A 412 11.08 -23.01 -32.90
N ASN A 413 10.09 -23.52 -32.17
CA ASN A 413 8.77 -23.90 -32.69
C ASN A 413 7.67 -22.99 -32.10
N ASP A 414 6.43 -23.10 -32.61
CA ASP A 414 5.29 -22.28 -32.15
C ASP A 414 5.06 -22.34 -30.63
N ASN A 415 5.36 -23.49 -30.00
CA ASN A 415 5.23 -23.66 -28.57
C ASN A 415 6.29 -22.85 -27.79
N LYS A 416 7.55 -22.85 -28.24
CA LYS A 416 8.62 -22.05 -27.65
C LYS A 416 8.46 -20.56 -27.95
N LEU A 417 8.06 -20.23 -29.18
CA LEU A 417 7.80 -18.86 -29.62
C LEU A 417 6.68 -18.20 -28.81
N SER A 418 5.54 -18.88 -28.65
CA SER A 418 4.42 -18.37 -27.83
C SER A 418 4.80 -18.15 -26.37
N ALA A 419 5.71 -18.96 -25.81
CA ALA A 419 6.21 -18.77 -24.45
C ALA A 419 7.00 -17.46 -24.30
N TYR A 420 7.89 -17.16 -25.26
CA TYR A 420 8.64 -15.90 -25.30
C TYR A 420 7.73 -14.69 -25.48
N GLN A 421 6.81 -14.75 -26.45
CA GLN A 421 5.88 -13.66 -26.72
C GLN A 421 5.01 -13.35 -25.50
N THR A 422 4.46 -14.38 -24.86
CA THR A 422 3.64 -14.26 -23.65
C THR A 422 4.41 -13.66 -22.46
N LEU A 423 5.66 -14.11 -22.23
CA LEU A 423 6.46 -13.58 -21.14
C LEU A 423 6.89 -12.13 -21.38
N TYR A 424 7.23 -11.78 -22.64
CA TYR A 424 7.51 -10.40 -23.03
C TYR A 424 6.28 -9.50 -22.82
N GLU A 425 5.11 -9.91 -23.29
CA GLU A 425 3.84 -9.17 -23.11
C GLU A 425 3.55 -8.92 -21.63
N SER A 426 3.77 -9.93 -20.78
CA SER A 426 3.60 -9.82 -19.33
C SER A 426 4.58 -8.82 -18.72
N LEU A 427 5.87 -8.90 -19.07
CA LEU A 427 6.90 -8.00 -18.53
C LEU A 427 6.68 -6.54 -18.91
N ILE A 428 6.40 -6.26 -20.19
CA ILE A 428 6.10 -4.89 -20.65
C ILE A 428 4.88 -4.33 -19.94
N THR A 429 3.82 -5.12 -19.82
CA THR A 429 2.59 -4.69 -19.15
C THR A 429 2.83 -4.40 -17.68
N VAL A 430 3.55 -5.28 -16.97
CA VAL A 430 3.95 -5.05 -15.57
C VAL A 430 4.77 -3.76 -15.44
N CYS A 431 5.71 -3.48 -16.34
CA CYS A 431 6.48 -2.23 -16.32
C CYS A 431 5.58 -1.00 -16.44
N LYS A 432 4.60 -1.02 -17.35
CA LYS A 432 3.64 0.08 -17.54
C LYS A 432 2.84 0.36 -16.27
N LEU A 433 2.26 -0.69 -15.67
CA LEU A 433 1.47 -0.57 -14.43
C LEU A 433 2.32 -0.16 -13.22
N LEU A 434 3.58 -0.61 -13.18
CA LEU A 434 4.52 -0.34 -12.10
C LEU A 434 5.09 1.10 -12.15
N SER A 435 5.12 1.73 -13.32
CA SER A 435 5.81 2.99 -13.55
C SER A 435 5.42 4.17 -12.63
N PRO A 436 4.16 4.32 -12.15
CA PRO A 436 3.82 5.36 -11.17
C PRO A 436 4.42 5.10 -9.77
N PHE A 437 4.71 3.83 -9.45
CA PHE A 437 5.17 3.39 -8.13
C PHE A 437 6.69 3.27 -8.06
N ALA A 438 7.30 2.61 -9.05
CA ALA A 438 8.74 2.36 -9.15
C ALA A 438 9.25 2.79 -10.53
N PRO A 439 9.39 4.11 -10.76
CA PRO A 439 9.68 4.66 -12.07
C PRO A 439 11.01 4.17 -12.66
N PHE A 440 12.07 4.07 -11.85
CA PHE A 440 13.41 3.81 -12.38
C PHE A 440 13.58 2.38 -12.91
N LEU A 441 13.17 1.38 -12.12
CA LEU A 441 13.28 -0.01 -12.54
C LEU A 441 12.32 -0.32 -13.70
N SER A 442 11.11 0.25 -13.66
CA SER A 442 10.15 0.07 -14.75
C SER A 442 10.70 0.61 -16.07
N GLU A 443 11.37 1.75 -16.05
CA GLU A 443 12.02 2.36 -17.21
C GLU A 443 13.18 1.50 -17.73
N GLU A 444 14.05 1.03 -16.83
CA GLU A 444 15.21 0.22 -17.21
C GLU A 444 14.78 -1.10 -17.90
N ILE A 445 13.82 -1.82 -17.32
CA ILE A 445 13.33 -3.08 -17.90
C ILE A 445 12.60 -2.80 -19.23
N TYR A 446 11.71 -1.80 -19.25
CA TYR A 446 10.97 -1.42 -20.45
C TYR A 446 11.91 -1.04 -21.60
N SER A 447 12.89 -0.17 -21.35
CA SER A 447 13.85 0.32 -22.34
C SER A 447 14.71 -0.82 -22.88
N ASN A 448 15.23 -1.69 -22.00
CA ASN A 448 16.00 -2.86 -22.41
C ASN A 448 15.18 -3.78 -23.35
N LEU A 449 13.93 -4.08 -22.98
CA LEU A 449 13.04 -4.91 -23.79
C LEU A 449 12.70 -4.23 -25.14
N ASN A 450 12.38 -2.94 -25.13
CA ASN A 450 11.96 -2.23 -26.33
C ASN A 450 13.11 -1.95 -27.29
N SER A 451 14.33 -1.71 -26.78
CA SER A 451 15.52 -1.48 -27.62
C SER A 451 15.84 -2.61 -28.59
N ILE A 452 15.46 -3.85 -28.24
CA ILE A 452 15.65 -5.04 -29.06
C ILE A 452 14.45 -5.32 -29.97
N THR A 453 13.24 -5.14 -29.44
CA THR A 453 12.01 -5.61 -30.09
C THR A 453 11.32 -4.54 -30.94
N GLY A 454 11.48 -3.26 -30.60
CA GLY A 454 10.86 -2.12 -31.28
C GLY A 454 9.33 -2.19 -31.34
N LYS A 455 8.69 -2.91 -30.42
CA LYS A 455 7.23 -3.10 -30.41
C LYS A 455 6.49 -1.93 -29.78
N GLU A 456 7.11 -1.27 -28.82
CA GLU A 456 6.52 -0.11 -28.17
C GLU A 456 6.89 1.16 -28.92
N LYS A 457 5.91 2.05 -29.08
CA LYS A 457 6.05 3.29 -29.85
C LYS A 457 6.87 4.35 -29.13
N PHE A 458 6.92 4.28 -27.80
CA PHE A 458 7.51 5.30 -26.94
C PHE A 458 8.88 4.85 -26.44
N GLU A 459 9.83 5.78 -26.39
CA GLU A 459 11.19 5.55 -25.89
C GLU A 459 11.25 5.31 -24.38
N SER A 460 10.28 5.84 -23.65
CA SER A 460 10.16 5.76 -22.19
C SER A 460 8.81 5.19 -21.79
N VAL A 461 8.78 4.37 -20.73
CA VAL A 461 7.54 3.83 -20.16
C VAL A 461 6.63 4.97 -19.67
N HIS A 462 7.22 6.08 -19.24
CA HIS A 462 6.51 7.26 -18.72
C HIS A 462 5.78 8.06 -19.80
N LEU A 463 6.06 7.78 -21.06
CA LEU A 463 5.34 8.33 -22.21
C LEU A 463 4.31 7.35 -22.77
N SER A 464 4.31 6.11 -22.28
CA SER A 464 3.44 5.05 -22.77
C SER A 464 2.04 5.13 -22.15
N PHE A 465 1.05 4.69 -22.92
CA PHE A 465 -0.31 4.54 -22.41
C PHE A 465 -0.42 3.30 -21.53
N LEU A 466 -1.27 3.38 -20.51
CA LEU A 466 -1.69 2.20 -19.77
C LEU A 466 -2.32 1.19 -20.74
N PRO A 467 -2.08 -0.11 -20.52
CA PRO A 467 -2.60 -1.17 -21.38
C PRO A 467 -4.14 -1.26 -21.25
N GLU A 468 -4.80 -1.69 -22.32
CA GLU A 468 -6.25 -1.96 -22.33
C GLU A 468 -6.53 -3.44 -22.11
N VAL A 469 -7.76 -3.74 -21.65
CA VAL A 469 -8.24 -5.11 -21.47
C VAL A 469 -8.68 -5.68 -22.83
N ILE A 470 -8.02 -6.74 -23.28
CA ILE A 470 -8.24 -7.37 -24.59
C ILE A 470 -8.80 -8.79 -24.43
N TYR A 471 -8.22 -9.62 -23.57
CA TYR A 471 -8.59 -11.04 -23.42
C TYR A 471 -8.95 -11.36 -21.97
N GLN A 472 -10.17 -11.84 -21.73
CA GLN A 472 -10.61 -12.32 -20.42
C GLN A 472 -11.35 -13.66 -20.56
N ASP A 473 -10.79 -14.69 -19.95
CA ASP A 473 -11.35 -16.03 -19.83
C ASP A 473 -11.47 -16.38 -18.35
N LYS A 474 -12.57 -15.93 -17.73
CA LYS A 474 -12.82 -16.10 -16.28
C LYS A 474 -12.95 -17.57 -15.88
N ASP A 475 -13.47 -18.42 -16.77
CA ASP A 475 -13.59 -19.86 -16.53
C ASP A 475 -12.20 -20.51 -16.45
N LEU A 476 -11.30 -20.16 -17.38
CA LEU A 476 -9.90 -20.61 -17.32
C LEU A 476 -9.16 -20.10 -16.07
N GLU A 477 -9.41 -18.85 -15.67
CA GLU A 477 -8.85 -18.30 -14.44
C GLU A 477 -9.32 -19.06 -13.20
N GLU A 478 -10.63 -19.29 -13.06
CA GLU A 478 -11.20 -20.04 -11.94
C GLU A 478 -10.66 -21.47 -11.90
N LYS A 479 -10.55 -22.12 -13.07
CA LYS A 479 -9.95 -23.45 -13.19
C LYS A 479 -8.54 -23.52 -12.62
N MET A 480 -7.70 -22.55 -13.00
CA MET A 480 -6.33 -22.51 -12.52
C MET A 480 -6.24 -22.12 -11.05
N GLU A 481 -7.11 -21.22 -10.57
CA GLU A 481 -7.15 -20.81 -9.17
C GLU A 481 -7.44 -22.00 -8.25
N ILE A 482 -8.40 -22.85 -8.60
CA ILE A 482 -8.67 -24.10 -7.88
C ILE A 482 -7.43 -25.01 -7.87
N ALA A 483 -6.75 -25.15 -9.01
CA ALA A 483 -5.53 -25.94 -9.09
C ALA A 483 -4.41 -25.38 -8.19
N GLN A 484 -4.24 -24.06 -8.17
CA GLN A 484 -3.28 -23.38 -7.30
C GLN A 484 -3.62 -23.57 -5.81
N GLN A 485 -4.90 -23.48 -5.43
CA GLN A 485 -5.37 -23.73 -4.07
C GLN A 485 -5.09 -25.16 -3.61
N VAL A 486 -5.43 -26.17 -4.42
CA VAL A 486 -5.13 -27.58 -4.12
C VAL A 486 -3.63 -27.79 -3.91
N VAL A 487 -2.81 -27.19 -4.77
CA VAL A 487 -1.35 -27.27 -4.67
C VAL A 487 -0.82 -26.61 -3.39
N TYR A 488 -1.32 -25.42 -3.07
CA TYR A 488 -0.93 -24.68 -1.87
C TYR A 488 -1.28 -25.47 -0.60
N LEU A 489 -2.53 -25.94 -0.48
CA LEU A 489 -2.99 -26.76 0.64
C LEU A 489 -2.15 -28.03 0.77
N THR A 490 -1.92 -28.73 -0.34
CA THR A 490 -1.07 -29.94 -0.35
C THR A 490 0.35 -29.65 0.14
N ARG A 491 0.96 -28.55 -0.29
CA ARG A 491 2.32 -28.16 0.15
C ARG A 491 2.37 -27.77 1.62
N SER A 492 1.37 -27.03 2.09
CA SER A 492 1.23 -26.65 3.49
C SER A 492 1.10 -27.90 4.37
N MET A 493 0.22 -28.84 4.01
CA MET A 493 0.07 -30.12 4.70
C MET A 493 1.35 -30.94 4.70
N ARG A 494 2.03 -31.03 3.56
CA ARG A 494 3.33 -31.70 3.46
C ARG A 494 4.36 -31.08 4.41
N ALA A 495 4.43 -29.75 4.48
CA ALA A 495 5.33 -29.08 5.42
C ALA A 495 4.99 -29.40 6.88
N LYS A 496 3.70 -29.36 7.26
CA LYS A 496 3.23 -29.74 8.61
C LYS A 496 3.57 -31.20 8.95
N ALA A 497 3.47 -32.09 7.97
CA ALA A 497 3.79 -33.51 8.10
C ALA A 497 5.30 -33.83 7.93
N ASN A 498 6.17 -32.82 7.75
CA ASN A 498 7.59 -32.98 7.44
C ASN A 498 7.89 -33.83 6.18
N LEU A 499 6.96 -33.86 5.22
CA LEU A 499 7.10 -34.52 3.93
C LEU A 499 7.67 -33.54 2.90
N LYS A 500 8.82 -33.87 2.30
CA LYS A 500 9.45 -33.02 1.28
C LYS A 500 8.66 -33.07 -0.03
N VAL A 501 8.56 -31.95 -0.75
CA VAL A 501 7.86 -31.92 -2.05
C VAL A 501 8.47 -32.87 -3.09
N ARG A 502 9.78 -33.10 -3.02
CA ARG A 502 10.50 -34.04 -3.88
C ARG A 502 10.24 -35.51 -3.57
N GLN A 503 9.70 -35.83 -2.39
CA GLN A 503 9.23 -37.18 -2.06
C GLN A 503 7.86 -37.36 -2.70
N PRO A 504 7.70 -38.22 -3.72
CA PRO A 504 6.40 -38.44 -4.32
C PRO A 504 5.47 -39.14 -3.33
N LEU A 505 4.18 -38.80 -3.38
CA LEU A 505 3.13 -39.50 -2.64
C LEU A 505 2.24 -40.28 -3.60
N LEU A 506 1.57 -41.29 -3.08
CA LEU A 506 0.70 -42.15 -3.87
C LEU A 506 -0.50 -41.36 -4.39
N LYS A 507 -1.29 -40.78 -3.49
CA LYS A 507 -2.54 -40.13 -3.86
C LYS A 507 -2.90 -38.96 -2.96
N ILE A 508 -3.73 -38.08 -3.51
CA ILE A 508 -4.49 -37.09 -2.74
C ILE A 508 -5.97 -37.24 -3.05
N MET A 509 -6.79 -36.88 -2.07
CA MET A 509 -8.23 -36.77 -2.24
C MET A 509 -8.63 -35.31 -2.13
N VAL A 510 -9.49 -34.86 -3.02
CA VAL A 510 -9.93 -33.46 -3.08
C VAL A 510 -11.45 -33.42 -3.11
N VAL A 511 -12.04 -32.64 -2.21
CA VAL A 511 -13.46 -32.32 -2.19
C VAL A 511 -13.62 -30.86 -2.59
N VAL A 512 -14.45 -30.63 -3.59
CA VAL A 512 -14.87 -29.30 -4.04
C VAL A 512 -16.35 -29.31 -4.39
N GLU A 513 -16.96 -28.12 -4.41
CA GLU A 513 -18.32 -27.93 -4.90
C GLU A 513 -18.54 -28.55 -6.28
N LYS A 514 -19.76 -29.01 -6.54
CA LYS A 514 -20.10 -29.73 -7.78
C LYS A 514 -19.77 -28.94 -9.04
N SER A 515 -19.96 -27.62 -9.01
CA SER A 515 -19.61 -26.69 -10.10
C SER A 515 -18.12 -26.68 -10.45
N LYS A 516 -17.24 -26.94 -9.47
CA LYS A 516 -15.78 -26.84 -9.58
C LYS A 516 -15.08 -28.16 -9.91
N ARG A 517 -15.82 -29.27 -9.95
CA ARG A 517 -15.23 -30.61 -10.17
C ARG A 517 -14.67 -30.79 -11.57
N ASP A 518 -15.33 -30.24 -12.58
CA ASP A 518 -14.84 -30.39 -13.95
C ASP A 518 -13.56 -29.58 -14.17
N ALA A 519 -13.46 -28.40 -13.55
CA ALA A 519 -12.22 -27.62 -13.49
C ALA A 519 -11.05 -28.43 -12.92
N LEU A 520 -11.28 -29.11 -11.80
CA LEU A 520 -10.28 -29.93 -11.14
C LEU A 520 -9.85 -31.14 -12.00
N LYS A 521 -10.78 -31.76 -12.74
CA LYS A 521 -10.47 -32.85 -13.68
C LYS A 521 -9.58 -32.37 -14.83
N HIS A 522 -9.87 -31.20 -15.40
CA HIS A 522 -9.07 -30.62 -16.47
C HIS A 522 -7.65 -30.25 -16.00
N MET A 523 -7.52 -29.77 -14.76
CA MET A 523 -6.24 -29.40 -14.16
C MET A 523 -5.53 -30.55 -13.44
N LYS A 524 -6.02 -31.80 -13.55
CA LYS A 524 -5.49 -32.96 -12.81
C LYS A 524 -3.98 -33.13 -13.01
N ASP A 525 -3.53 -33.19 -14.25
CA ASP A 525 -2.11 -33.40 -14.56
C ASP A 525 -1.26 -32.21 -14.09
N VAL A 526 -1.82 -30.99 -14.23
CA VAL A 526 -1.20 -29.75 -13.75
C VAL A 526 -0.94 -29.82 -12.25
N ILE A 527 -1.93 -30.27 -11.48
CA ILE A 527 -1.83 -30.43 -10.04
C ILE A 527 -0.82 -31.52 -9.70
N LEU A 528 -1.02 -32.74 -10.22
CA LEU A 528 -0.19 -33.91 -9.89
C LEU A 528 1.31 -33.69 -10.10
N ASP A 529 1.69 -33.07 -11.21
CA ASP A 529 3.08 -32.69 -11.49
C ASP A 529 3.63 -31.69 -10.47
N GLU A 530 2.80 -30.76 -10.03
CA GLU A 530 3.20 -29.65 -9.17
C GLU A 530 3.45 -30.06 -7.72
N ILE A 531 2.66 -31.03 -7.25
CA ILE A 531 2.79 -31.62 -5.91
C ILE A 531 3.58 -32.93 -5.94
N ASN A 532 4.01 -33.45 -7.09
CA ASN A 532 4.62 -34.79 -7.21
C ASN A 532 3.76 -35.85 -6.50
N VAL A 533 2.56 -36.06 -7.00
CA VAL A 533 1.64 -37.12 -6.54
C VAL A 533 1.25 -37.99 -7.73
N LYS A 534 1.00 -39.28 -7.51
CA LYS A 534 0.65 -40.21 -8.61
C LYS A 534 -0.82 -40.14 -9.00
N GLU A 535 -1.70 -39.92 -8.02
CA GLU A 535 -3.14 -39.94 -8.26
C GLU A 535 -3.88 -38.83 -7.51
N LEU A 536 -4.88 -38.25 -8.18
CA LEU A 536 -5.82 -37.30 -7.60
C LEU A 536 -7.20 -37.90 -7.73
N ILE A 537 -7.85 -38.11 -6.59
CA ILE A 537 -9.20 -38.63 -6.46
C ILE A 537 -10.11 -37.47 -6.09
N VAL A 538 -11.18 -37.25 -6.85
CA VAL A 538 -12.18 -36.23 -6.55
C VAL A 538 -13.34 -36.92 -5.83
N LEU A 539 -13.63 -36.49 -4.61
CA LEU A 539 -14.70 -37.07 -3.79
C LEU A 539 -15.97 -36.23 -3.85
N ASP A 540 -17.11 -36.88 -3.61
CA ASP A 540 -18.42 -36.22 -3.61
C ASP A 540 -18.66 -35.38 -2.36
N ASN A 541 -18.15 -35.83 -1.22
CA ASN A 541 -18.22 -35.16 0.07
C ASN A 541 -16.96 -35.52 0.89
N ASP A 542 -16.77 -34.87 2.03
CA ASP A 542 -15.63 -35.09 2.92
C ASP A 542 -15.81 -36.25 3.92
N SER A 543 -16.94 -36.95 3.88
CA SER A 543 -17.22 -38.06 4.78
C SER A 543 -16.26 -39.24 4.67
N GLU A 544 -15.62 -39.43 3.51
CA GLU A 544 -14.61 -40.47 3.32
C GLU A 544 -13.22 -40.10 3.86
N ILE A 545 -12.99 -38.83 4.20
CA ILE A 545 -11.67 -38.29 4.59
C ILE A 545 -11.63 -37.66 5.98
N VAL A 546 -12.79 -37.33 6.56
CA VAL A 546 -12.90 -36.68 7.87
C VAL A 546 -13.95 -37.38 8.73
N ASN A 547 -13.56 -37.73 9.97
CA ASN A 547 -14.53 -38.08 11.00
C ASN A 547 -15.08 -36.80 11.64
N LYS A 548 -16.30 -36.44 11.28
CA LYS A 548 -16.99 -35.28 11.87
C LYS A 548 -17.69 -35.70 13.16
N SER A 549 -17.59 -34.84 14.18
CA SER A 549 -18.33 -34.97 15.43
C SER A 549 -18.92 -33.62 15.81
N ALA A 550 -20.14 -33.61 16.33
CA ALA A 550 -20.79 -32.39 16.78
C ALA A 550 -20.54 -32.17 18.27
N LYS A 551 -20.26 -30.92 18.66
CA LYS A 551 -20.13 -30.49 20.05
C LYS A 551 -21.10 -29.35 20.31
N ALA A 552 -21.78 -29.40 21.44
CA ALA A 552 -22.78 -28.39 21.78
C ALA A 552 -22.13 -27.03 22.09
N ASN A 553 -22.60 -25.95 21.46
CA ASN A 553 -22.19 -24.58 21.78
C ASN A 553 -22.98 -24.08 23.00
N PHE A 554 -22.43 -24.30 24.19
CA PHE A 554 -23.05 -23.96 25.47
C PHE A 554 -23.47 -22.49 25.61
N LYS A 555 -22.84 -21.55 24.88
CA LYS A 555 -23.24 -20.14 24.87
C LYS A 555 -24.59 -19.90 24.18
N SER A 556 -24.86 -20.63 23.10
CA SER A 556 -26.11 -20.54 22.33
C SER A 556 -27.23 -21.36 22.98
N ILE A 557 -26.94 -22.63 23.30
CA ILE A 557 -27.96 -23.56 23.82
C ILE A 557 -28.36 -23.28 25.27
N GLY A 558 -27.50 -22.61 26.05
CA GLY A 558 -27.72 -22.31 27.47
C GLY A 558 -29.01 -21.51 27.71
N PRO A 559 -29.15 -20.32 27.11
CA PRO A 559 -30.39 -19.52 27.16
C PRO A 559 -31.59 -20.21 26.50
N LYS A 560 -31.35 -20.98 25.42
CA LYS A 560 -32.40 -21.61 24.59
C LYS A 560 -33.09 -22.80 25.27
N PHE A 561 -32.33 -23.68 25.93
CA PHE A 561 -32.84 -24.95 26.43
C PHE A 561 -32.83 -25.07 27.96
N GLY A 562 -32.27 -24.09 28.68
CA GLY A 562 -32.37 -23.98 30.15
C GLY A 562 -32.01 -25.26 30.90
N LYS A 563 -32.99 -25.88 31.58
CA LYS A 563 -32.77 -27.11 32.37
C LYS A 563 -32.43 -28.34 31.50
N LYS A 564 -32.75 -28.32 30.20
CA LYS A 564 -32.54 -29.43 29.25
C LYS A 564 -31.19 -29.37 28.52
N VAL A 565 -30.36 -28.36 28.82
CA VAL A 565 -29.05 -28.15 28.17
C VAL A 565 -28.16 -29.40 28.21
N LYS A 566 -28.18 -30.16 29.31
CA LYS A 566 -27.36 -31.36 29.44
C LYS A 566 -27.80 -32.49 28.51
N ALA A 567 -29.11 -32.72 28.42
CA ALA A 567 -29.69 -33.71 27.51
C ALA A 567 -29.53 -33.29 26.04
N ALA A 568 -29.71 -32.00 25.73
CA ALA A 568 -29.45 -31.43 24.40
C ALA A 568 -27.97 -31.58 24.00
N ALA A 569 -27.03 -31.33 24.91
CA ALA A 569 -25.62 -31.50 24.64
C ALA A 569 -25.22 -32.97 24.40
N GLU A 570 -25.84 -33.92 25.12
CA GLU A 570 -25.62 -35.35 24.90
C GLU A 570 -26.19 -35.82 23.56
N ALA A 571 -27.39 -35.34 23.19
CA ALA A 571 -27.99 -35.65 21.89
C ALA A 571 -27.19 -35.04 20.73
N ILE A 572 -26.74 -33.79 20.85
CA ILE A 572 -25.85 -33.15 19.86
C ILE A 572 -24.54 -33.93 19.71
N LYS A 573 -23.96 -34.42 20.80
CA LYS A 573 -22.73 -35.23 20.76
C LYS A 573 -22.92 -36.57 20.03
N ALA A 574 -24.15 -37.07 19.96
CA ALA A 574 -24.50 -38.32 19.30
C ALA A 574 -24.90 -38.14 17.82
N PHE A 575 -24.84 -36.92 17.27
CA PHE A 575 -25.18 -36.68 15.86
C PHE A 575 -24.30 -37.51 14.92
N GLY A 576 -24.96 -38.14 13.96
CA GLY A 576 -24.32 -38.80 12.84
C GLY A 576 -24.04 -37.82 11.71
N MET A 577 -23.57 -38.36 10.60
CA MET A 577 -23.27 -37.57 9.40
C MET A 577 -24.50 -36.90 8.80
N GLU A 578 -25.70 -37.50 8.90
CA GLU A 578 -26.91 -36.93 8.33
C GLU A 578 -27.28 -35.62 9.04
N GLU A 579 -27.30 -35.61 10.38
CA GLU A 579 -27.63 -34.42 11.16
C GLU A 579 -26.56 -33.32 11.01
N ILE A 580 -25.28 -33.71 10.98
CA ILE A 580 -24.16 -32.77 10.76
C ILE A 580 -24.27 -32.13 9.36
N THR A 581 -24.56 -32.90 8.32
CA THR A 581 -24.71 -32.38 6.94
C THR A 581 -25.88 -31.39 6.84
N VAL A 582 -27.00 -31.66 7.52
CA VAL A 582 -28.16 -30.76 7.57
C VAL A 582 -27.76 -29.42 8.19
N LEU A 583 -27.01 -29.43 9.30
CA LEU A 583 -26.55 -28.20 9.96
C LEU A 583 -25.53 -27.41 9.11
N GLU A 584 -24.60 -28.08 8.42
CA GLU A 584 -23.64 -27.43 7.52
C GLU A 584 -24.32 -26.75 6.31
N SER A 585 -25.47 -27.29 5.87
CA SER A 585 -26.29 -26.68 4.82
C SER A 585 -27.13 -25.48 5.30
N GLY A 586 -27.01 -25.09 6.57
CA GLY A 586 -27.74 -23.98 7.18
C GLY A 586 -29.15 -24.33 7.67
N ASN A 587 -29.53 -25.61 7.66
CA ASN A 587 -30.85 -26.08 8.06
C ASN A 587 -30.89 -26.51 9.53
N GLU A 588 -32.09 -26.66 10.09
CA GLU A 588 -32.31 -27.04 11.48
C GLU A 588 -32.51 -28.56 11.63
N VAL A 589 -32.04 -29.14 12.73
CA VAL A 589 -32.31 -30.54 13.11
C VAL A 589 -33.30 -30.56 14.27
N GLU A 590 -34.42 -31.28 14.12
CA GLU A 590 -35.36 -31.52 15.23
C GLU A 590 -34.89 -32.70 16.09
N LEU A 591 -34.83 -32.49 17.41
CA LEU A 591 -34.58 -33.54 18.40
C LEU A 591 -35.79 -33.69 19.31
N ASP A 592 -36.12 -34.93 19.66
CA ASP A 592 -37.05 -35.21 20.74
C ASP A 592 -36.26 -35.41 22.05
N ILE A 593 -36.38 -34.47 22.98
CA ILE A 593 -35.73 -34.53 24.28
C ILE A 593 -36.78 -34.47 25.38
N GLU A 594 -36.94 -35.60 26.06
CA GLU A 594 -37.91 -35.78 27.14
C GLU A 594 -39.38 -35.56 26.69
N GLY A 595 -39.73 -35.95 25.45
CA GLY A 595 -41.09 -35.86 24.91
C GLY A 595 -41.45 -34.48 24.33
N GLU A 596 -40.45 -33.62 24.14
CA GLU A 596 -40.59 -32.28 23.58
C GLU A 596 -39.65 -32.11 22.38
N LYS A 597 -40.21 -31.64 21.26
CA LYS A 597 -39.44 -31.37 20.05
C LYS A 597 -38.68 -30.05 20.19
N ILE A 598 -37.36 -30.11 20.21
CA ILE A 598 -36.47 -28.96 20.21
C ILE A 598 -35.77 -28.83 18.86
N LYS A 599 -35.49 -27.60 18.44
CA LYS A 599 -34.81 -27.29 17.18
C LYS A 599 -33.38 -26.88 17.45
N VAL A 600 -32.44 -27.62 16.86
CA VAL A 600 -31.00 -27.32 16.89
C VAL A 600 -30.64 -26.61 15.59
N THR A 601 -30.07 -25.42 15.73
CA THR A 601 -29.62 -24.57 14.60
C THR A 601 -28.09 -24.67 14.44
N PRO A 602 -27.50 -24.22 13.32
CA PRO A 602 -26.05 -24.24 13.12
C PRO A 602 -25.27 -23.49 14.22
N GLU A 603 -25.85 -22.42 14.79
CA GLU A 603 -25.25 -21.62 15.87
C GLU A 603 -25.16 -22.39 17.21
N ASP A 604 -25.97 -23.44 17.36
CA ASP A 604 -26.05 -24.27 18.57
C ASP A 604 -24.98 -25.36 18.61
N VAL A 605 -24.24 -25.57 17.51
CA VAL A 605 -23.31 -26.69 17.33
C VAL A 605 -21.95 -26.20 16.81
N GLU A 606 -20.89 -26.68 17.43
CA GLU A 606 -19.51 -26.60 16.96
C GLU A 606 -19.15 -27.95 16.31
N ILE A 607 -18.94 -27.97 15.00
CA ILE A 607 -18.56 -29.19 14.28
C ILE A 607 -17.03 -29.35 14.38
N ILE A 608 -16.61 -30.51 14.89
CA ILE A 608 -15.22 -30.88 15.08
C ILE A 608 -14.87 -31.97 14.06
N SER A 609 -13.93 -31.63 13.18
CA SER A 609 -13.36 -32.53 12.19
C SER A 609 -12.11 -33.22 12.75
N THR A 610 -12.10 -34.55 12.82
CA THR A 610 -10.93 -35.36 13.21
C THR A 610 -10.38 -36.15 12.02
N GLU A 611 -9.06 -36.15 11.87
CA GLU A 611 -8.37 -36.83 10.77
C GLU A 611 -8.49 -38.36 10.86
N ILE A 612 -8.60 -39.02 9.70
CA ILE A 612 -8.49 -40.48 9.61
C ILE A 612 -7.01 -40.86 9.71
N LYS A 613 -6.68 -41.90 10.49
CA LYS A 613 -5.30 -42.36 10.69
C LYS A 613 -4.59 -42.63 9.35
N GLY A 614 -3.47 -41.95 9.10
CA GLY A 614 -2.68 -42.06 7.85
C GLY A 614 -2.90 -40.91 6.85
N TRP A 615 -3.91 -40.07 7.09
CA TRP A 615 -4.26 -38.93 6.25
C TRP A 615 -4.08 -37.63 7.01
N VAL A 616 -3.57 -36.60 6.32
CA VAL A 616 -3.57 -35.22 6.82
C VAL A 616 -4.55 -34.43 5.98
N VAL A 617 -5.43 -33.66 6.62
CA VAL A 617 -6.54 -32.98 5.95
C VAL A 617 -6.55 -31.49 6.27
N GLU A 618 -6.70 -30.66 5.24
CA GLU A 618 -6.87 -29.21 5.38
C GLU A 618 -7.99 -28.74 4.46
N SER A 619 -8.68 -27.67 4.89
CA SER A 619 -9.77 -27.06 4.11
C SER A 619 -9.62 -25.55 4.10
N GLU A 620 -9.73 -24.95 2.92
CA GLU A 620 -9.70 -23.51 2.73
C GLU A 620 -10.54 -23.12 1.50
N GLY A 621 -11.33 -22.04 1.59
CA GLY A 621 -12.04 -21.48 0.44
C GLY A 621 -13.04 -22.43 -0.26
N GLY A 622 -13.59 -23.41 0.45
CA GLY A 622 -14.48 -24.43 -0.12
C GLY A 622 -13.75 -25.56 -0.87
N VAL A 623 -12.43 -25.67 -0.70
CA VAL A 623 -11.61 -26.79 -1.16
C VAL A 623 -11.08 -27.55 0.05
N THR A 624 -11.35 -28.85 0.13
CA THR A 624 -10.77 -29.75 1.13
C THR A 624 -9.80 -30.69 0.44
N VAL A 625 -8.60 -30.83 0.98
CA VAL A 625 -7.58 -31.74 0.45
C VAL A 625 -7.12 -32.68 1.57
N ALA A 626 -7.05 -33.97 1.26
CA ALA A 626 -6.46 -34.99 2.11
C ALA A 626 -5.24 -35.62 1.42
N ILE A 627 -4.12 -35.73 2.12
CA ILE A 627 -2.88 -36.35 1.61
C ILE A 627 -2.69 -37.74 2.20
N ASP A 628 -2.39 -38.72 1.33
CA ASP A 628 -1.96 -40.05 1.76
C ASP A 628 -0.47 -39.98 2.14
N THR A 629 -0.16 -40.27 3.40
CA THR A 629 1.22 -40.19 3.91
C THR A 629 1.97 -41.52 3.85
N GLU A 630 1.32 -42.60 3.44
CA GLU A 630 1.97 -43.90 3.33
C GLU A 630 2.96 -43.95 2.16
N LEU A 631 4.19 -44.38 2.44
CA LEU A 631 5.27 -44.50 1.46
C LEU A 631 5.60 -45.97 1.21
N ASN A 632 5.47 -46.39 -0.05
CA ASN A 632 5.98 -47.69 -0.49
C ASN A 632 7.45 -47.58 -0.96
N GLU A 633 8.09 -48.73 -1.18
CA GLU A 633 9.52 -48.79 -1.55
C GLU A 633 9.81 -48.04 -2.87
N GLN A 634 8.94 -48.15 -3.87
CA GLN A 634 9.10 -47.46 -5.15
C GLN A 634 9.04 -45.92 -5.02
N LEU A 635 8.13 -45.40 -4.19
CA LEU A 635 8.03 -43.97 -3.91
C LEU A 635 9.28 -43.46 -3.17
N LEU A 636 9.81 -44.24 -2.23
CA LEU A 636 11.06 -43.92 -1.53
C LEU A 636 12.25 -43.86 -2.50
N GLU A 637 12.38 -44.83 -3.41
CA GLU A 637 13.42 -44.82 -4.44
C GLU A 637 13.31 -43.60 -5.38
N GLU A 638 12.09 -43.25 -5.82
CA GLU A 638 11.88 -42.07 -6.66
C GLU A 638 12.24 -40.77 -5.93
N GLY A 639 11.94 -40.70 -4.62
CA GLY A 639 12.31 -39.57 -3.77
C GLY A 639 13.83 -39.40 -3.68
N ILE A 640 14.57 -40.50 -3.55
CA ILE A 640 16.04 -40.51 -3.57
C ILE A 640 16.55 -40.01 -4.94
N ALA A 641 16.01 -40.52 -6.05
CA ALA A 641 16.40 -40.11 -7.39
C ALA A 641 16.15 -38.61 -7.65
N ARG A 642 15.02 -38.06 -7.18
CA ARG A 642 14.71 -36.63 -7.30
C ARG A 642 15.63 -35.75 -6.46
N GLU A 643 15.99 -36.17 -5.26
CA GLU A 643 16.98 -35.45 -4.45
C GLU A 643 18.38 -35.53 -5.07
N PHE A 644 18.72 -36.66 -5.71
CA PHE A 644 19.96 -36.83 -6.46
C PHE A 644 20.07 -35.85 -7.63
N VAL A 645 19.01 -35.71 -8.43
CA VAL A 645 18.91 -34.66 -9.48
C VAL A 645 19.13 -33.27 -8.90
N ASN A 646 18.50 -32.96 -7.75
CA ASN A 646 18.66 -31.66 -7.09
C ASN A 646 20.13 -31.38 -6.69
N ARG A 647 20.85 -32.40 -6.20
CA ARG A 647 22.29 -32.25 -5.90
C ARG A 647 23.11 -32.00 -7.15
N ILE A 648 22.85 -32.72 -8.23
CA ILE A 648 23.55 -32.53 -9.50
C ILE A 648 23.31 -31.12 -10.06
N GLN A 649 22.09 -30.62 -10.00
CA GLN A 649 21.78 -29.27 -10.49
C GLN A 649 22.48 -28.18 -9.67
N ASN A 650 22.58 -28.36 -8.34
CA ASN A 650 23.38 -27.47 -7.50
C ASN A 650 24.87 -27.55 -7.87
N MET A 651 25.41 -28.76 -8.05
CA MET A 651 26.80 -28.95 -8.47
C MET A 651 27.10 -28.32 -9.83
N ARG A 652 26.18 -28.41 -10.81
CA ARG A 652 26.32 -27.73 -12.11
C ARG A 652 26.44 -26.22 -11.94
N LYS A 653 25.61 -25.64 -11.07
CA LYS A 653 25.65 -24.21 -10.76
C LYS A 653 26.97 -23.82 -10.08
N ASP A 654 27.40 -24.58 -9.08
CA ASP A 654 28.65 -24.33 -8.34
C ASP A 654 29.89 -24.51 -9.23
N ALA A 655 29.82 -25.41 -10.20
CA ALA A 655 30.85 -25.63 -11.21
C ALA A 655 30.86 -24.56 -12.31
N GLY A 656 29.89 -23.64 -12.32
CA GLY A 656 29.76 -22.62 -13.36
C GLY A 656 29.40 -23.19 -14.74
N PHE A 657 28.74 -24.35 -14.79
CA PHE A 657 28.28 -24.92 -16.06
C PHE A 657 27.11 -24.11 -16.61
N ASP A 658 27.06 -23.97 -17.93
CA ASP A 658 25.93 -23.37 -18.60
C ASP A 658 24.70 -24.28 -18.49
N VAL A 659 23.51 -23.68 -18.52
CA VAL A 659 22.26 -24.42 -18.35
C VAL A 659 22.04 -25.44 -19.48
N THR A 660 22.66 -25.23 -20.64
CA THR A 660 22.60 -26.09 -21.83
C THR A 660 23.70 -27.15 -21.88
N ASP A 661 24.66 -27.15 -20.95
CA ASP A 661 25.79 -28.08 -21.01
C ASP A 661 25.35 -29.54 -20.83
N ARG A 662 25.89 -30.43 -21.65
CA ARG A 662 25.74 -31.88 -21.42
C ARG A 662 26.81 -32.37 -20.46
N ILE A 663 26.45 -33.33 -19.61
CA ILE A 663 27.35 -33.84 -18.57
C ILE A 663 27.42 -35.37 -18.53
N MET A 664 28.47 -35.88 -17.90
CA MET A 664 28.57 -37.25 -17.40
C MET A 664 28.50 -37.21 -15.88
N ILE A 665 27.74 -38.13 -15.29
CA ILE A 665 27.57 -38.27 -13.85
C ILE A 665 28.19 -39.59 -13.41
N PHE A 666 29.10 -39.52 -12.45
CA PHE A 666 29.65 -40.67 -11.76
C PHE A 666 29.28 -40.59 -10.28
N PHE A 667 28.89 -41.71 -9.68
CA PHE A 667 28.46 -41.71 -8.27
C PHE A 667 28.87 -42.97 -7.49
N TYR A 668 28.99 -42.83 -6.17
CA TYR A 668 29.27 -43.92 -5.24
C TYR A 668 28.45 -43.73 -3.95
N GLY A 669 27.96 -44.81 -3.35
CA GLY A 669 27.16 -44.76 -2.13
C GLY A 669 26.62 -46.13 -1.72
N SER A 670 25.72 -46.14 -0.73
CA SER A 670 25.05 -47.35 -0.24
C SER A 670 24.26 -48.10 -1.32
N GLU A 671 24.06 -49.41 -1.17
CA GLU A 671 23.31 -50.23 -2.13
C GLU A 671 21.90 -49.70 -2.40
N LYS A 672 21.19 -49.23 -1.37
CA LYS A 672 19.84 -48.63 -1.53
C LYS A 672 19.85 -47.41 -2.44
N LEU A 673 20.84 -46.53 -2.31
CA LEU A 673 20.96 -45.34 -3.16
C LEU A 673 21.33 -45.74 -4.59
N VAL A 674 22.23 -46.72 -4.76
CA VAL A 674 22.61 -47.24 -6.08
C VAL A 674 21.41 -47.85 -6.80
N ASN A 675 20.60 -48.65 -6.11
CA ASN A 675 19.39 -49.23 -6.68
C ASN A 675 18.41 -48.15 -7.11
N ALA A 676 18.13 -47.17 -6.25
CA ALA A 676 17.24 -46.05 -6.58
C ALA A 676 17.72 -45.24 -7.81
N VAL A 677 19.02 -44.91 -7.88
CA VAL A 677 19.59 -44.18 -9.03
C VAL A 677 19.50 -45.01 -10.32
N ASN A 678 19.75 -46.32 -10.25
CA ASN A 678 19.64 -47.20 -11.41
C ASN A 678 18.20 -47.36 -11.89
N SER A 679 17.24 -47.56 -10.97
CA SER A 679 15.80 -47.65 -11.26
C SER A 679 15.26 -46.41 -11.99
N PHE A 680 15.84 -45.23 -11.71
CA PHE A 680 15.41 -43.95 -12.26
C PHE A 680 16.47 -43.30 -13.18
N LYS A 681 17.40 -44.09 -13.74
CA LYS A 681 18.52 -43.59 -14.57
C LYS A 681 18.05 -42.70 -15.73
N ASN A 682 17.02 -43.12 -16.46
CA ASN A 682 16.45 -42.34 -17.57
C ASN A 682 15.86 -41.00 -17.13
N TYR A 683 15.18 -40.98 -15.99
CA TYR A 683 14.64 -39.75 -15.42
C TYR A 683 15.77 -38.79 -15.04
N ILE A 684 16.80 -39.28 -14.34
CA ILE A 684 17.96 -38.49 -13.94
C ILE A 684 18.66 -37.91 -15.18
N SER A 685 18.97 -38.73 -16.17
CA SER A 685 19.59 -38.29 -17.43
C SER A 685 18.83 -37.15 -18.11
N ASN A 686 17.50 -37.27 -18.21
CA ASN A 686 16.67 -36.26 -18.83
C ASN A 686 16.62 -34.94 -18.02
N GLU A 687 16.51 -35.02 -16.69
CA GLU A 687 16.45 -33.83 -15.85
C GLU A 687 17.80 -33.11 -15.70
N THR A 688 18.93 -33.79 -15.94
CA THR A 688 20.27 -33.21 -15.76
C THR A 688 21.05 -33.02 -17.06
N LEU A 689 20.45 -33.31 -18.23
CA LEU A 689 21.13 -33.36 -19.53
C LEU A 689 22.38 -34.25 -19.50
N ALA A 690 22.28 -35.39 -18.82
CA ALA A 690 23.40 -36.31 -18.66
C ALA A 690 23.39 -37.41 -19.73
N GLU A 691 24.50 -37.55 -20.45
CA GLU A 691 24.68 -38.61 -21.45
C GLU A 691 25.07 -39.94 -20.79
N VAL A 692 25.74 -39.87 -19.64
CA VAL A 692 26.19 -41.03 -18.87
C VAL A 692 25.83 -40.83 -17.40
N VAL A 693 25.33 -41.88 -16.75
CA VAL A 693 25.05 -41.95 -15.31
C VAL A 693 25.51 -43.32 -14.82
N ASP A 694 26.71 -43.43 -14.27
CA ASP A 694 27.29 -44.72 -13.89
C ASP A 694 27.89 -44.71 -12.49
N LYS A 695 27.89 -45.89 -11.87
CA LYS A 695 28.56 -46.12 -10.60
C LYS A 695 30.07 -46.22 -10.86
N ASP A 696 30.85 -45.41 -10.16
CA ASP A 696 32.31 -45.45 -10.25
C ASP A 696 32.94 -45.28 -8.87
N THR A 697 33.80 -46.23 -8.51
CA THR A 697 34.57 -46.22 -7.25
C THR A 697 35.91 -45.50 -7.38
N ALA A 698 36.41 -45.30 -8.60
CA ALA A 698 37.72 -44.71 -8.92
C ALA A 698 37.57 -43.26 -9.45
N MET A 699 36.67 -42.48 -8.84
CA MET A 699 36.35 -41.11 -9.26
C MET A 699 37.59 -40.19 -9.30
N ASP A 700 38.17 -40.05 -10.48
CA ASP A 700 39.31 -39.18 -10.74
C ASP A 700 38.87 -37.94 -11.54
N GLY A 701 39.10 -36.74 -10.98
CA GLY A 701 38.83 -35.45 -11.64
C GLY A 701 38.13 -34.38 -10.77
N ASN A 702 37.96 -33.17 -11.33
CA ASN A 702 37.35 -32.01 -10.66
C ASN A 702 35.81 -32.13 -10.52
N HIS A 703 35.20 -31.24 -9.72
CA HIS A 703 33.75 -31.16 -9.44
C HIS A 703 33.15 -32.41 -8.78
N LYS A 704 33.88 -32.95 -7.79
CA LYS A 704 33.45 -34.01 -6.88
C LYS A 704 32.96 -33.41 -5.57
N GLN A 705 31.81 -33.87 -5.07
CA GLN A 705 31.26 -33.43 -3.78
C GLN A 705 30.58 -34.59 -3.06
N ASP A 706 30.71 -34.59 -1.73
CA ASP A 706 30.00 -35.52 -0.84
C ASP A 706 28.66 -34.93 -0.43
N TRP A 707 27.64 -35.77 -0.48
CA TRP A 707 26.26 -35.40 -0.21
C TRP A 707 25.59 -36.41 0.70
N LYS A 708 24.62 -35.91 1.48
CA LYS A 708 23.66 -36.74 2.20
C LYS A 708 22.29 -36.64 1.52
N ILE A 709 21.78 -37.76 1.04
CA ILE A 709 20.46 -37.88 0.41
C ILE A 709 19.57 -38.73 1.32
N GLY A 710 18.68 -38.06 2.06
CA GLY A 710 17.93 -38.69 3.14
C GLY A 710 18.88 -39.12 4.26
N GLU A 711 18.95 -40.42 4.50
CA GLU A 711 19.85 -41.03 5.49
C GLU A 711 21.11 -41.62 4.86
N TYR A 712 21.22 -41.60 3.53
CA TYR A 712 22.29 -42.24 2.78
C TYR A 712 23.38 -41.26 2.40
N ASP A 713 24.62 -41.62 2.71
CA ASP A 713 25.80 -40.88 2.24
C ASP A 713 26.14 -41.32 0.81
N CYS A 714 26.47 -40.35 -0.04
CA CYS A 714 26.94 -40.58 -1.40
C CYS A 714 27.96 -39.54 -1.83
N THR A 715 28.86 -39.94 -2.71
CA THR A 715 29.75 -39.03 -3.43
C THR A 715 29.28 -38.94 -4.88
N ILE A 716 29.24 -37.72 -5.42
CA ILE A 716 28.84 -37.46 -6.81
C ILE A 716 29.99 -36.69 -7.48
N GLN A 717 30.26 -37.04 -8.74
CA GLN A 717 31.16 -36.30 -9.62
C GLN A 717 30.43 -35.98 -10.92
N ILE A 718 30.54 -34.72 -11.37
CA ILE A 718 30.03 -34.29 -12.67
C ILE A 718 31.19 -33.88 -13.58
N LYS A 719 31.10 -34.25 -14.87
CA LYS A 719 32.06 -33.84 -15.90
C LYS A 719 31.31 -33.26 -17.09
N LYS A 720 31.73 -32.11 -17.61
CA LYS A 720 31.17 -31.56 -18.85
C LYS A 720 31.56 -32.45 -20.03
N VAL A 721 30.63 -32.71 -20.94
CA VAL A 721 30.93 -33.36 -22.21
C VAL A 721 31.59 -32.32 -23.10
N SER A 722 32.89 -32.48 -23.35
CA SER A 722 33.62 -31.66 -24.30
C SER A 722 33.38 -32.23 -25.70
N PHE A 723 32.86 -31.41 -26.62
CA PHE A 723 32.86 -31.69 -28.05
C PHE A 723 34.13 -31.14 -28.70
#